data_AF-A0A2T4VB45-F1
#
_entry.id   AF-A0A2T4VB45-F1
#
_cell.length_a   1.000
_cell.length_b   1.000
_cell.length_c   1.000
_cell.angle_alpha   90.00
_cell.angle_beta   90.00
_cell.angle_gamma   90.00
#
_symmetry.space_group_name_H-M   'P 1'
#
loop_
_entity.id
_entity.type
_entity.pdbx_description
1 polymer ?
#
loop_
_entity_poly.entity_id
_entity_poly.type
_entity_poly.pdbx_seq_one_letter_code
_entity_poly.pdbx_strand_id
1 'polypeptide(L)'
;MPFAFVSCDTPHFAPKAELVDITYRIPEDVEATWVELQIRDNRNNLVFTDRARPDRTRFRWDGSIRPEGTEPRTRWVNPLASPFTVQVLIHQTEDGAPPGSSFRRNTKRTGVVVSCKEREQPRAVPQATSATLKVLYHGLQVVLCPWTLEYLCSSTLDQDELSSLLLNERGYYAGPPLQAGGRQEFQRALRRFKFNNRGVPALSTAPVDSSRDPDRSRTIMEAPALFTPISKASGEPLKPGRPLPTMGSGGGPLRLRSEAIGFDADYRNDTDEFAAQLGLSGPLRNKWDFEAEKLNRPLLPLLARITLKGKDGGPVDVPEAVGPAKVRWSVEEPDLDNTTLALEPGQHSRPKVFVSGLLEGLKKHQGSMNCPEECGGVRTEKPALDVFVLGTAFPGFNARPDPKADGAVYTIASFDLSRPLVRGQAGIFFQPSNIAGDQYRLTAELDFEGAPAARDHGTLSFQTEVIQIWRSVKLSAVVGWPQRGGYQEILSRVADEYRHAFIELDLSRTGYLAIEDFFRQEEYSKWLQHYFSIHDMPAEDSRRAVLHSKFSPDAVFRPAPGLNLEGKSYFVMVMTTILHEAVVSKGKSPSIRFLADLILERLHRTEADFRVGIVLLDYLLPQEVFDIRDTIGFGDATLSVGLNALFALTDQVVKGSPYHIFAHEIGHCFWLCHHENAGDKNPKDHDPLDHGCIMSYPKDGGKYAHQRPDSFLPHFCGKCLFKLRGWNIHSQRFAEAVEQADKDSLKVVVYYDAAEQELQGNVEAGIVEQHLKPWSFGERVLIQSVDRDISKKTQQWKKDLSDCDVYHHVSHGNIYHEGLKVRVYTLELFTPKYPLGVGDPSNVSGMEYDLYSSDRSLGPEWYRDVSGSLLRPMEQLSGVIQWASTGYKESSSGDVMFGRDIVSSLPAAPRRLALLSCCLVGWNPNLAKAFLDRGTEHVIAFRARYLSGHAVPFSRVFYSAWSRMELTSSGLQAAFVEAAEQFPHAEPVLFSKEQIIRVWATKRDITHPSEEVKVELLDWSPKSLEAFMTPHFHDLPSD
;
A
#
# COMPACT_ATOMS: atom_id res chain seq x y z
N MET A 1 24.63 -4.94 -68.18
CA MET A 1 25.24 -3.70 -67.67
C MET A 1 26.35 -4.10 -66.73
N PRO A 2 27.58 -3.57 -66.89
CA PRO A 2 28.63 -3.71 -65.90
C PRO A 2 28.19 -3.02 -64.58
N PHE A 3 28.53 -3.62 -63.43
CA PHE A 3 28.27 -3.04 -62.11
C PHE A 3 29.58 -2.51 -61.52
N ALA A 4 29.53 -1.37 -60.84
CA ALA A 4 30.69 -0.83 -60.12
C ALA A 4 30.87 -1.52 -58.76
N PHE A 5 32.10 -1.58 -58.25
CA PHE A 5 32.37 -2.00 -56.87
C PHE A 5 31.86 -0.94 -55.91
N VAL A 6 30.80 -1.24 -55.15
CA VAL A 6 30.16 -0.29 -54.22
C VAL A 6 30.59 -0.56 -52.78
N SER A 7 30.90 0.50 -52.03
CA SER A 7 31.07 0.47 -50.58
C SER A 7 30.41 1.68 -49.92
N CYS A 8 29.88 1.47 -48.71
CA CYS A 8 29.36 2.54 -47.86
C CYS A 8 30.37 2.84 -46.74
N ASP A 9 30.46 4.09 -46.31
CA ASP A 9 31.30 4.51 -45.19
C ASP A 9 30.81 3.99 -43.82
N THR A 10 29.56 3.53 -43.75
CA THR A 10 28.94 2.96 -42.55
C THR A 10 28.00 1.80 -42.91
N PRO A 11 27.84 0.78 -42.04
CA PRO A 11 26.81 -0.25 -42.21
C PRO A 11 25.41 0.18 -41.76
N HIS A 12 25.28 1.27 -40.99
CA HIS A 12 23.99 1.82 -40.55
C HIS A 12 24.03 3.34 -40.33
N PHE A 13 22.87 3.98 -40.36
CA PHE A 13 22.73 5.42 -40.10
C PHE A 13 21.30 5.77 -39.70
N ALA A 14 21.13 6.98 -39.16
CA ALA A 14 19.86 7.63 -38.92
C ALA A 14 19.51 8.56 -40.12
N PRO A 15 18.51 8.20 -40.95
CA PRO A 15 18.04 9.02 -42.06
C PRO A 15 17.72 10.45 -41.62
N LYS A 16 17.77 11.42 -42.53
CA LYS A 16 17.60 12.88 -42.31
C LYS A 16 18.71 13.54 -41.49
N ALA A 17 19.15 12.91 -40.40
CA ALA A 17 20.16 13.46 -39.50
C ALA A 17 21.60 13.23 -40.02
N GLU A 18 21.81 12.13 -40.74
CA GLU A 18 23.13 11.71 -41.19
C GLU A 18 23.16 11.49 -42.71
N LEU A 19 24.33 11.75 -43.32
CA LEU A 19 24.60 11.48 -44.73
C LEU A 19 25.46 10.23 -44.85
N VAL A 20 25.11 9.29 -45.71
CA VAL A 20 25.95 8.14 -46.07
C VAL A 20 26.77 8.48 -47.30
N ASP A 21 28.08 8.28 -47.21
CA ASP A 21 29.00 8.39 -48.34
C ASP A 21 29.07 7.03 -49.04
N ILE A 22 28.57 6.96 -50.26
CA ILE A 22 28.55 5.75 -51.10
C ILE A 22 29.63 5.92 -52.15
N THR A 23 30.74 5.20 -51.98
CA THR A 23 31.86 5.21 -52.93
C THR A 23 31.75 4.06 -53.91
N TYR A 24 32.13 4.30 -55.16
CA TYR A 24 32.18 3.24 -56.16
C TYR A 24 33.42 3.32 -57.03
N ARG A 25 33.83 2.17 -57.57
CA ARG A 25 34.91 2.07 -58.56
C ARG A 25 34.39 1.43 -59.85
N ILE A 26 34.49 2.18 -60.95
CA ILE A 26 34.24 1.69 -62.30
C ILE A 26 35.45 0.82 -62.70
N PRO A 27 35.24 -0.40 -63.23
CA PRO A 27 36.33 -1.21 -63.76
C PRO A 27 37.11 -0.46 -64.86
N GLU A 28 38.43 -0.60 -64.89
CA GLU A 28 39.32 0.14 -65.80
C GLU A 28 39.06 -0.16 -67.29
N ASP A 29 38.41 -1.29 -67.58
CA ASP A 29 38.04 -1.75 -68.92
C ASP A 29 36.63 -1.32 -69.37
N VAL A 30 35.92 -0.52 -68.57
CA VAL A 30 34.53 -0.10 -68.84
C VAL A 30 34.45 1.41 -69.07
N GLU A 31 34.23 1.82 -70.32
CA GLU A 31 33.84 3.20 -70.63
C GLU A 31 32.38 3.44 -70.27
N ALA A 32 32.14 4.32 -69.29
CA ALA A 32 30.82 4.72 -68.82
C ALA A 32 30.44 6.08 -69.41
N THR A 33 29.19 6.24 -69.85
CA THR A 33 28.63 7.56 -70.21
C THR A 33 28.12 8.29 -68.98
N TRP A 34 27.47 7.54 -68.08
CA TRP A 34 27.00 8.00 -66.79
C TRP A 34 26.79 6.80 -65.86
N VAL A 35 26.65 7.07 -64.57
CA VAL A 35 26.37 6.05 -63.56
C VAL A 35 25.07 6.35 -62.83
N GLU A 36 24.37 5.30 -62.43
CA GLU A 36 23.11 5.37 -61.69
C GLU A 36 23.29 4.74 -60.31
N LEU A 37 23.13 5.52 -59.26
CA LEU A 37 22.93 4.97 -57.93
C LEU A 37 21.48 4.48 -57.82
N GLN A 38 21.28 3.21 -57.49
CA GLN A 38 19.98 2.67 -57.10
C GLN A 38 20.04 2.15 -55.68
N ILE A 39 19.07 2.56 -54.85
CA ILE A 39 18.86 2.01 -53.51
C ILE A 39 17.51 1.33 -53.49
N ARG A 40 17.49 0.08 -53.02
CA ARG A 40 16.29 -0.76 -52.96
C ARG A 40 16.02 -1.23 -51.54
N ASP A 41 14.76 -1.35 -51.16
CA ASP A 41 14.37 -1.88 -49.86
C ASP A 41 14.51 -3.41 -49.76
N ASN A 42 14.18 -3.97 -48.60
CA ASN A 42 14.18 -5.41 -48.34
C ASN A 42 13.18 -6.24 -49.18
N ARG A 43 12.27 -5.58 -49.90
CA ARG A 43 11.34 -6.19 -50.88
C ARG A 43 11.76 -5.90 -52.32
N ASN A 44 12.98 -5.38 -52.51
CA ASN A 44 13.57 -5.02 -53.79
C ASN A 44 12.88 -3.86 -54.53
N ASN A 45 12.06 -3.06 -53.85
CA ASN A 45 11.46 -1.86 -54.43
C ASN A 45 12.49 -0.73 -54.53
N LEU A 46 12.51 0.00 -55.65
CA LEU A 46 13.38 1.16 -55.82
C LEU A 46 12.91 2.30 -54.93
N VAL A 47 13.74 2.70 -53.95
CA VAL A 47 13.43 3.79 -53.01
C VAL A 47 14.13 5.10 -53.39
N PHE A 48 15.30 5.02 -54.00
CA PHE A 48 16.09 6.19 -54.39
C PHE A 48 16.88 5.89 -55.66
N THR A 49 16.90 6.86 -56.58
CA THR A 49 17.83 6.88 -57.70
C THR A 49 18.50 8.24 -57.85
N ASP A 50 19.78 8.25 -58.19
CA ASP A 50 20.52 9.47 -58.56
C ASP A 50 21.45 9.15 -59.75
N ARG A 51 21.64 10.14 -60.63
CA ARG A 51 22.49 10.00 -61.82
C ARG A 51 23.68 10.93 -61.71
N ALA A 52 24.86 10.42 -62.02
CA ALA A 52 26.07 11.22 -62.03
C ALA A 52 26.93 10.94 -63.26
N ARG A 53 27.80 11.91 -63.56
CA ARG A 53 28.87 11.72 -64.52
C ARG A 53 29.88 10.67 -63.99
N PRO A 54 30.58 9.94 -64.88
CA PRO A 54 31.51 8.89 -64.49
C PRO A 54 32.72 9.36 -63.67
N ASP A 55 33.09 10.64 -63.75
CA ASP A 55 34.19 11.26 -63.01
C ASP A 55 33.87 11.46 -61.52
N ARG A 56 32.58 11.45 -61.16
CA ARG A 56 32.17 11.35 -59.76
C ARG A 56 32.60 9.98 -59.24
N THR A 57 33.06 9.89 -58.00
CA THR A 57 33.43 8.60 -57.36
C THR A 57 32.63 8.35 -56.09
N ARG A 58 31.74 9.29 -55.74
CA ARG A 58 31.01 9.30 -54.48
C ARG A 58 29.61 9.89 -54.65
N PHE A 59 28.60 9.15 -54.20
CA PHE A 59 27.26 9.65 -53.94
C PHE A 59 27.09 9.97 -52.45
N ARG A 60 26.18 10.90 -52.14
CA ARG A 60 25.76 11.22 -50.78
C ARG A 60 24.27 11.00 -50.65
N TRP A 61 23.86 10.25 -49.64
CA TRP A 61 22.46 9.96 -49.40
C TRP A 61 22.09 10.23 -47.95
N ASP A 62 21.06 11.05 -47.73
CA ASP A 62 20.51 11.39 -46.42
C ASP A 62 19.37 10.44 -45.99
N GLY A 63 19.15 9.34 -46.72
CA GLY A 63 18.00 8.48 -46.50
C GLY A 63 16.69 8.98 -47.10
N SER A 64 16.69 10.05 -47.91
CA SER A 64 15.47 10.52 -48.60
C SER A 64 14.95 9.50 -49.62
N ILE A 65 13.63 9.46 -49.79
CA ILE A 65 12.93 8.60 -50.76
C ILE A 65 12.66 9.41 -52.04
N ARG A 66 13.26 9.00 -53.17
CA ARG A 66 13.13 9.64 -54.48
C ARG A 66 13.10 8.59 -55.60
N PRO A 67 11.98 7.88 -55.80
CA PRO A 67 11.84 6.98 -56.94
C PRO A 67 11.76 7.78 -58.25
N GLU A 68 12.21 7.17 -59.34
CA GLU A 68 12.33 7.82 -60.66
C GLU A 68 11.02 8.50 -61.09
N GLY A 69 11.10 9.75 -61.57
CA GLY A 69 9.95 10.48 -62.10
C GLY A 69 8.95 11.01 -61.05
N THR A 70 9.30 10.97 -59.75
CA THR A 70 8.45 11.55 -58.70
C THR A 70 9.09 12.81 -58.10
N GLU A 71 8.27 13.82 -57.78
CA GLU A 71 8.74 14.95 -56.99
C GLU A 71 9.30 14.47 -55.64
N PRO A 72 10.34 15.13 -55.11
CA PRO A 72 10.92 14.76 -53.82
C PRO A 72 9.82 14.72 -52.75
N ARG A 73 9.48 13.52 -52.29
CA ARG A 73 8.59 13.39 -51.14
C ARG A 73 9.39 13.78 -49.90
N THR A 74 8.78 14.54 -49.00
CA THR A 74 9.32 14.81 -47.65
C THR A 74 9.21 13.55 -46.78
N ARG A 75 9.82 12.45 -47.23
CA ARG A 75 9.81 11.14 -46.59
C ARG A 75 11.21 10.54 -46.61
N TRP A 76 11.53 9.85 -45.54
CA TRP A 76 12.80 9.18 -45.34
C TRP A 76 12.56 7.68 -45.24
N VAL A 77 13.57 6.89 -45.60
CA VAL A 77 13.54 5.44 -45.38
C VAL A 77 13.42 5.14 -43.89
N ASN A 78 12.80 4.01 -43.55
CA ASN A 78 12.55 3.62 -42.16
C ASN A 78 13.06 2.19 -41.88
N PRO A 79 13.25 1.82 -40.61
CA PRO A 79 13.78 0.51 -40.23
C PRO A 79 12.97 -0.69 -40.74
N LEU A 80 11.65 -0.58 -40.95
CA LEU A 80 10.83 -1.71 -41.40
C LEU A 80 11.12 -2.13 -42.85
N ALA A 81 11.68 -1.22 -43.65
CA ALA A 81 12.13 -1.45 -45.02
C ALA A 81 13.63 -1.85 -45.11
N SER A 82 14.33 -1.86 -43.97
CA SER A 82 15.73 -2.29 -43.83
C SER A 82 15.85 -3.83 -43.91
N PRO A 83 16.98 -4.39 -44.38
CA PRO A 83 18.14 -3.69 -44.93
C PRO A 83 17.90 -3.16 -46.36
N PHE A 84 18.65 -2.12 -46.72
CA PHE A 84 18.64 -1.53 -48.06
C PHE A 84 19.81 -2.07 -48.89
N THR A 85 19.53 -2.39 -50.15
CA THR A 85 20.53 -2.82 -51.13
C THR A 85 20.95 -1.63 -51.96
N VAL A 86 22.25 -1.32 -51.95
CA VAL A 86 22.86 -0.21 -52.68
C VAL A 86 23.60 -0.76 -53.90
N GLN A 87 23.24 -0.29 -55.09
CA GLN A 87 23.81 -0.71 -56.36
C GLN A 87 24.19 0.52 -57.18
N VAL A 88 25.28 0.44 -57.94
CA VAL A 88 25.65 1.46 -58.93
C VAL A 88 25.68 0.80 -60.30
N LEU A 89 24.74 1.21 -61.16
CA LEU A 89 24.63 0.74 -62.54
C LEU A 89 25.49 1.61 -63.44
N ILE A 90 26.28 0.98 -64.31
CA ILE A 90 27.08 1.69 -65.31
C ILE A 90 26.34 1.64 -66.65
N HIS A 91 26.06 2.82 -67.21
CA HIS A 91 25.41 2.97 -68.50
C HIS A 91 26.46 3.31 -69.55
N GLN A 92 26.60 2.46 -70.56
CA GLN A 92 27.48 2.65 -71.70
C GLN A 92 26.67 3.19 -72.88
N THR A 93 27.24 4.11 -73.64
CA THR A 93 26.71 4.49 -74.94
C THR A 93 26.82 3.27 -75.82
N GLU A 94 25.69 2.71 -76.29
CA GLU A 94 25.72 1.72 -77.35
C GLU A 94 26.42 2.37 -78.55
N ASP A 95 27.59 1.85 -78.90
CA ASP A 95 28.37 2.30 -80.05
C ASP A 95 27.49 2.36 -81.30
N GLY A 96 27.26 3.57 -81.81
CA GLY A 96 26.97 3.79 -83.22
C GLY A 96 25.56 4.20 -83.64
N ALA A 97 24.68 4.75 -82.78
CA ALA A 97 23.50 5.47 -83.30
C ALA A 97 23.87 6.95 -83.60
N PRO A 98 23.92 7.38 -84.88
CA PRO A 98 24.28 8.75 -85.23
C PRO A 98 23.26 9.75 -84.65
N PRO A 99 23.71 10.92 -84.16
CA PRO A 99 22.84 11.91 -83.54
C PRO A 99 21.98 12.58 -84.61
N GLY A 100 20.75 12.07 -84.84
CA GLY A 100 19.87 12.67 -85.85
C GLY A 100 18.48 12.09 -86.09
N SER A 101 18.00 11.04 -85.41
CA SER A 101 16.63 10.52 -85.65
C SER A 101 15.66 10.82 -84.51
N SER A 102 14.73 11.73 -84.81
CA SER A 102 13.58 12.07 -83.99
C SER A 102 12.77 10.82 -83.61
N PHE A 103 12.57 10.62 -82.31
CA PHE A 103 11.70 9.60 -81.74
C PHE A 103 10.23 9.83 -82.17
N ARG A 104 9.78 9.15 -83.23
CA ARG A 104 8.35 8.92 -83.51
C ARG A 104 7.94 7.61 -82.87
N ARG A 105 6.99 7.67 -81.93
CA ARG A 105 6.19 6.53 -81.47
C ARG A 105 5.46 5.92 -82.67
N ASN A 106 5.67 4.64 -82.97
CA ASN A 106 4.55 3.76 -83.32
C ASN A 106 4.87 2.26 -83.34
N THR A 107 4.05 1.55 -82.54
CA THR A 107 3.31 0.30 -82.79
C THR A 107 3.95 -0.93 -83.45
N LYS A 108 3.83 -2.04 -82.68
CA LYS A 108 3.42 -3.40 -83.08
C LYS A 108 3.99 -3.93 -84.41
N ARG A 109 4.94 -4.86 -84.31
CA ARG A 109 5.01 -5.98 -85.25
C ARG A 109 5.55 -7.24 -84.59
N THR A 110 4.67 -8.23 -84.54
CA THR A 110 4.92 -9.67 -84.42
C THR A 110 5.77 -10.15 -85.60
N GLY A 111 6.84 -10.92 -85.34
CA GLY A 111 7.66 -11.52 -86.39
C GLY A 111 8.69 -12.52 -85.86
N VAL A 112 8.32 -13.79 -85.95
CA VAL A 112 9.11 -15.04 -86.09
C VAL A 112 10.61 -14.98 -85.76
N VAL A 113 11.00 -15.72 -84.72
CA VAL A 113 12.39 -16.03 -84.36
C VAL A 113 12.88 -17.22 -85.19
N VAL A 114 13.91 -16.99 -86.01
CA VAL A 114 14.75 -18.05 -86.61
C VAL A 114 15.87 -18.38 -85.62
N SER A 115 16.09 -19.66 -85.37
CA SER A 115 17.17 -20.15 -84.51
C SER A 115 18.52 -20.06 -85.22
N CYS A 116 19.44 -19.28 -84.65
CA CYS A 116 20.87 -19.40 -84.93
C CYS A 116 21.51 -20.17 -83.77
N LYS A 117 21.98 -21.37 -84.07
CA LYS A 117 22.88 -22.16 -83.22
C LYS A 117 24.28 -21.54 -83.22
N GLU A 118 24.97 -21.81 -82.11
CA GLU A 118 26.41 -21.63 -81.86
C GLU A 118 26.87 -20.19 -81.67
N ARG A 119 26.83 -19.76 -80.39
CA ARG A 119 27.59 -18.63 -79.88
C ARG A 119 28.37 -19.07 -78.65
N GLU A 120 29.61 -18.62 -78.60
CA GLU A 120 30.65 -18.83 -77.61
C GLU A 120 30.11 -18.86 -76.16
N GLN A 121 30.71 -19.70 -75.33
CA GLN A 121 30.44 -19.74 -73.89
C GLN A 121 30.48 -18.31 -73.34
N PRO A 122 29.40 -17.80 -72.72
CA PRO A 122 29.40 -16.47 -72.15
C PRO A 122 30.48 -16.43 -71.07
N ARG A 123 31.49 -15.57 -71.24
CA ARG A 123 32.39 -15.16 -70.16
C ARG A 123 31.51 -14.86 -68.95
N ALA A 124 31.79 -15.51 -67.82
CA ALA A 124 31.07 -15.31 -66.57
C ALA A 124 30.97 -13.80 -66.31
N VAL A 125 29.75 -13.26 -66.42
CA VAL A 125 29.49 -11.85 -66.14
C VAL A 125 29.90 -11.62 -64.68
N PRO A 126 30.79 -10.68 -64.38
CA PRO A 126 31.19 -10.37 -63.01
C PRO A 126 29.93 -10.16 -62.16
N GLN A 127 29.82 -10.93 -61.08
CA GLN A 127 28.66 -10.87 -60.19
C GLN A 127 28.55 -9.45 -59.63
N ALA A 128 27.36 -8.85 -59.75
CA ALA A 128 27.11 -7.49 -59.29
C ALA A 128 27.54 -7.34 -57.83
N THR A 129 28.37 -6.34 -57.52
CA THR A 129 28.73 -6.00 -56.15
C THR A 129 27.72 -5.00 -55.62
N SER A 130 26.90 -5.44 -54.67
CA SER A 130 25.98 -4.58 -53.93
C SER A 130 26.50 -4.39 -52.51
N ALA A 131 26.35 -3.18 -51.97
CA ALA A 131 26.51 -2.94 -50.54
C ALA A 131 25.15 -3.05 -49.81
N THR A 132 25.19 -3.42 -48.54
CA THR A 132 24.00 -3.46 -47.68
C THR A 132 24.10 -2.35 -46.64
N LEU A 133 23.04 -1.57 -46.50
CA LEU A 133 22.95 -0.46 -45.57
C LEU A 133 21.71 -0.62 -44.70
N LYS A 134 21.87 -0.54 -43.38
CA LYS A 134 20.78 -0.75 -42.42
C LYS A 134 20.28 0.58 -41.86
N VAL A 135 18.98 0.65 -41.61
CA VAL A 135 18.38 1.65 -40.72
C VAL A 135 17.84 0.89 -39.53
N LEU A 136 18.29 1.24 -38.33
CA LEU A 136 18.00 0.48 -37.12
C LEU A 136 17.30 1.35 -36.07
N TYR A 137 16.33 0.78 -35.36
CA TYR A 137 15.89 1.34 -34.08
C TYR A 137 17.02 1.24 -33.05
N HIS A 138 17.12 2.23 -32.17
CA HIS A 138 18.11 2.26 -31.08
C HIS A 138 17.45 2.06 -29.72
N GLY A 139 16.42 2.85 -29.43
CA GLY A 139 15.84 2.88 -28.09
C GLY A 139 14.41 3.40 -28.06
N LEU A 140 13.76 3.07 -26.95
CA LEU A 140 12.37 3.39 -26.65
C LEU A 140 12.34 4.12 -25.30
N GLN A 141 11.55 5.19 -25.21
CA GLN A 141 11.31 5.90 -23.95
C GLN A 141 9.82 6.14 -23.78
N VAL A 142 9.27 5.87 -22.59
CA VAL A 142 7.91 6.30 -22.26
C VAL A 142 7.96 7.65 -21.58
N VAL A 143 7.26 8.64 -22.13
CA VAL A 143 7.17 10.01 -21.60
C VAL A 143 5.72 10.34 -21.25
N LEU A 144 5.52 11.19 -20.25
CA LEU A 144 4.21 11.77 -19.96
C LEU A 144 3.85 12.78 -21.06
N CYS A 145 2.75 12.57 -21.77
CA CYS A 145 2.30 13.51 -22.79
C CYS A 145 1.72 14.79 -22.14
N PRO A 146 2.00 15.98 -22.67
CA PRO A 146 1.15 17.14 -22.41
C PRO A 146 -0.27 16.88 -22.92
N TRP A 147 -1.29 17.12 -22.10
CA TRP A 147 -2.69 16.98 -22.51
C TRP A 147 -3.04 17.85 -23.72
N THR A 148 -2.42 19.02 -23.82
CA THR A 148 -2.65 20.01 -24.88
C THR A 148 -1.84 19.77 -26.15
N LEU A 149 -1.07 18.68 -26.24
CA LEU A 149 -0.20 18.40 -27.40
C LEU A 149 -0.99 18.35 -28.73
N GLU A 150 -2.28 18.04 -28.69
CA GLU A 150 -3.14 18.01 -29.88
C GLU A 150 -3.92 19.28 -30.16
N TYR A 151 -4.08 20.19 -29.19
CA TYR A 151 -4.50 21.56 -29.50
C TYR A 151 -3.52 22.19 -30.49
N LEU A 152 -2.24 21.85 -30.38
CA LEU A 152 -1.19 22.25 -31.32
C LEU A 152 -1.27 21.52 -32.67
N CYS A 153 -2.02 20.41 -32.79
CA CYS A 153 -2.04 19.56 -33.99
C CYS A 153 -3.38 19.52 -34.75
N SER A 154 -4.52 19.92 -34.16
CA SER A 154 -5.80 19.85 -34.87
C SER A 154 -6.70 21.05 -34.60
N SER A 155 -7.18 21.69 -35.67
CA SER A 155 -8.22 22.72 -35.63
C SER A 155 -9.64 22.14 -35.49
N THR A 156 -9.76 20.85 -35.15
CA THR A 156 -10.99 20.06 -35.30
C THR A 156 -11.63 19.63 -33.99
N LEU A 157 -10.97 19.78 -32.84
CA LEU A 157 -11.59 19.47 -31.55
C LEU A 157 -12.76 20.43 -31.29
N ASP A 158 -13.86 19.89 -30.76
CA ASP A 158 -14.93 20.73 -30.25
C ASP A 158 -14.55 21.34 -28.88
N GLN A 159 -15.38 22.29 -28.41
CA GLN A 159 -15.09 23.04 -27.19
C GLN A 159 -15.19 22.18 -25.93
N ASP A 160 -16.00 21.12 -25.94
CA ASP A 160 -16.16 20.22 -24.80
C ASP A 160 -15.01 19.22 -24.73
N GLU A 161 -14.54 18.71 -25.87
CA GLU A 161 -13.32 17.90 -25.96
C GLU A 161 -12.10 18.69 -25.47
N LEU A 162 -11.95 19.94 -25.92
CA LEU A 162 -10.89 20.83 -25.46
C LEU A 162 -11.01 21.13 -23.96
N SER A 163 -12.22 21.42 -23.47
CA SER A 163 -12.46 21.65 -22.05
C SER A 163 -12.14 20.39 -21.23
N SER A 164 -12.45 19.19 -21.75
CA SER A 164 -12.14 17.92 -21.09
C SER A 164 -10.63 17.71 -20.96
N LEU A 165 -9.86 17.96 -22.03
CA LEU A 165 -8.40 17.94 -22.00
C LEU A 165 -7.83 18.89 -20.95
N LEU A 166 -8.30 20.14 -20.95
CA LEU A 166 -7.83 21.16 -20.02
C LEU A 166 -8.21 20.84 -18.58
N LEU A 167 -9.41 20.32 -18.33
CA LEU A 167 -9.85 19.88 -17.01
C LEU A 167 -8.96 18.73 -16.50
N ASN A 168 -8.72 17.72 -17.33
CA ASN A 168 -7.82 16.61 -17.00
C ASN A 168 -6.40 17.10 -16.69
N GLU A 169 -5.88 18.06 -17.46
CA GLU A 169 -4.57 18.69 -17.22
C GLU A 169 -4.48 19.40 -15.87
N ARG A 170 -5.60 19.97 -15.41
CA ARG A 170 -5.72 20.68 -14.13
C ARG A 170 -6.04 19.76 -12.94
N GLY A 171 -6.14 18.44 -13.17
CA GLY A 171 -6.45 17.44 -12.14
C GLY A 171 -7.96 17.16 -11.97
N TYR A 172 -8.81 17.79 -12.78
CA TYR A 172 -10.26 17.54 -12.79
C TYR A 172 -10.59 16.46 -13.81
N TYR A 173 -10.60 15.20 -13.38
CA TYR A 173 -10.87 14.10 -14.30
C TYR A 173 -12.21 14.28 -15.00
N ALA A 174 -12.14 14.48 -16.32
CA ALA A 174 -13.25 14.69 -17.24
C ALA A 174 -13.47 13.50 -18.19
N GLY A 175 -12.71 12.41 -18.00
CA GLY A 175 -12.71 11.24 -18.88
C GLY A 175 -11.92 11.44 -20.17
N PRO A 176 -11.88 10.41 -21.04
CA PRO A 176 -11.24 10.50 -22.35
C PRO A 176 -11.90 11.57 -23.24
N PRO A 177 -11.12 12.48 -23.87
CA PRO A 177 -11.65 13.66 -24.58
C PRO A 177 -12.63 13.35 -25.72
N LEU A 178 -12.28 12.45 -26.65
CA LEU A 178 -13.09 12.14 -27.84
C LEU A 178 -14.40 11.38 -27.53
N GLN A 179 -14.71 11.22 -26.26
CA GLN A 179 -15.93 10.61 -25.79
C GLN A 179 -16.66 11.52 -24.79
N ALA A 180 -16.23 12.78 -24.63
CA ALA A 180 -16.71 13.69 -23.59
C ALA A 180 -18.15 14.18 -23.79
N GLY A 181 -18.63 14.27 -25.04
CA GLY A 181 -19.99 14.71 -25.37
C GLY A 181 -21.06 13.86 -24.67
N GLY A 182 -21.79 14.46 -23.71
CA GLY A 182 -22.88 13.82 -22.99
C GLY A 182 -22.48 12.97 -21.77
N ARG A 183 -21.21 12.95 -21.37
CA ARG A 183 -20.73 12.12 -20.26
C ARG A 183 -20.88 12.76 -18.88
N GLN A 184 -21.24 11.94 -17.91
CA GLN A 184 -21.38 12.33 -16.50
C GLN A 184 -20.03 12.75 -15.90
N GLU A 185 -18.92 12.17 -16.34
CA GLU A 185 -17.54 12.50 -15.93
C GLU A 185 -17.20 13.96 -16.23
N PHE A 186 -17.42 14.39 -17.47
CA PHE A 186 -17.13 15.77 -17.91
C PHE A 186 -17.95 16.80 -17.13
N GLN A 187 -19.25 16.54 -16.93
CA GLN A 187 -20.11 17.41 -16.15
C GLN A 187 -19.70 17.46 -14.67
N ARG A 188 -19.30 16.32 -14.08
CA ARG A 188 -18.72 16.26 -12.72
C ARG A 188 -17.42 17.07 -12.64
N ALA A 189 -16.52 16.92 -13.61
CA ALA A 189 -15.26 17.68 -13.67
C ALA A 189 -15.51 19.18 -13.75
N LEU A 190 -16.46 19.59 -14.59
CA LEU A 190 -16.84 20.98 -14.76
C LEU A 190 -17.46 21.57 -13.49
N ARG A 191 -18.34 20.82 -12.80
CA ARG A 191 -18.93 21.26 -11.52
C ARG A 191 -17.85 21.45 -10.46
N ARG A 192 -16.94 20.48 -10.30
CA ARG A 192 -15.79 20.58 -9.39
C ARG A 192 -14.89 21.76 -9.74
N PHE A 193 -14.57 21.94 -11.01
CA PHE A 193 -13.78 23.07 -11.47
C PHE A 193 -14.44 24.40 -11.10
N LYS A 194 -15.73 24.56 -11.40
CA LYS A 194 -16.51 25.77 -11.06
C LYS A 194 -16.54 26.01 -9.55
N PHE A 195 -16.75 24.94 -8.78
CA PHE A 195 -16.77 25.01 -7.32
C PHE A 195 -15.44 25.53 -6.77
N ASN A 196 -14.33 24.95 -7.23
CA ASN A 196 -12.98 25.31 -6.79
C ASN A 196 -12.56 26.70 -7.28
N ASN A 197 -13.19 27.22 -8.34
CA ASN A 197 -12.84 28.47 -9.00
C ASN A 197 -13.99 29.50 -9.00
N ARG A 198 -14.81 29.57 -7.93
CA ARG A 198 -15.98 30.49 -7.82
C ARG A 198 -15.72 32.00 -8.00
N GLY A 199 -14.47 32.45 -8.15
CA GLY A 199 -14.10 33.84 -8.50
C GLY A 199 -13.90 34.09 -10.01
N VAL A 200 -14.00 33.05 -10.81
CA VAL A 200 -13.91 33.11 -12.26
C VAL A 200 -15.31 33.39 -12.83
N PRO A 201 -15.47 34.31 -13.80
CA PRO A 201 -16.75 34.63 -14.43
C PRO A 201 -17.52 33.36 -14.81
N ALA A 202 -18.83 33.36 -14.53
CA ALA A 202 -19.68 32.17 -14.55
C ALA A 202 -19.55 31.38 -15.86
N LEU A 203 -18.73 30.32 -15.84
CA LEU A 203 -18.79 29.27 -16.83
C LEU A 203 -20.23 28.71 -16.82
N SER A 204 -20.97 28.87 -17.91
CA SER A 204 -22.32 28.30 -18.01
C SER A 204 -22.26 26.77 -17.94
N THR A 205 -23.18 26.12 -17.21
CA THR A 205 -23.37 24.65 -17.26
C THR A 205 -24.32 24.24 -18.39
N ALA A 206 -25.01 25.20 -19.01
CA ALA A 206 -25.86 24.90 -20.15
C ALA A 206 -24.98 24.34 -21.29
N PRO A 207 -25.49 23.35 -22.05
CA PRO A 207 -24.89 23.01 -23.34
C PRO A 207 -24.71 24.31 -24.10
N VAL A 208 -23.47 24.65 -24.44
CA VAL A 208 -23.18 25.86 -25.19
C VAL A 208 -23.86 25.69 -26.54
N ASP A 209 -24.84 26.53 -26.84
CA ASP A 209 -25.35 26.62 -28.20
C ASP A 209 -24.15 26.89 -29.10
N SER A 210 -23.99 26.08 -30.16
CA SER A 210 -22.75 25.74 -30.89
C SER A 210 -21.79 26.88 -31.32
N SER A 211 -22.08 28.14 -31.03
CA SER A 211 -21.10 29.22 -31.01
C SER A 211 -20.09 29.01 -29.89
N ARG A 212 -18.86 28.64 -30.27
CA ARG A 212 -17.65 28.60 -29.45
C ARG A 212 -17.68 29.71 -28.41
N ASP A 213 -17.71 29.35 -27.12
CA ASP A 213 -17.40 30.27 -26.01
C ASP A 213 -15.89 30.18 -25.74
N PRO A 214 -15.05 30.96 -26.46
CA PRO A 214 -13.59 30.91 -26.28
C PRO A 214 -13.16 31.28 -24.86
N ASP A 215 -14.01 32.00 -24.11
CA ASP A 215 -13.72 32.41 -22.75
C ASP A 215 -13.72 31.21 -21.81
N ARG A 216 -14.44 30.12 -22.12
CA ARG A 216 -14.45 28.90 -21.31
C ARG A 216 -13.11 28.17 -21.28
N SER A 217 -12.51 27.87 -22.42
CA SER A 217 -11.19 27.21 -22.45
C SER A 217 -10.09 28.10 -21.90
N ARG A 218 -10.15 29.40 -22.22
CA ARG A 218 -9.22 30.39 -21.67
C ARG A 218 -9.25 30.43 -20.16
N THR A 219 -10.46 30.47 -19.61
CA THR A 219 -10.72 30.40 -18.17
C THR A 219 -10.08 29.15 -17.52
N ILE A 220 -10.27 27.97 -18.10
CA ILE A 220 -9.68 26.73 -17.55
C ILE A 220 -8.15 26.76 -17.63
N MET A 221 -7.58 27.33 -18.70
CA MET A 221 -6.13 27.50 -18.85
C MET A 221 -5.51 28.49 -17.85
N GLU A 222 -6.22 29.56 -17.52
CA GLU A 222 -5.74 30.59 -16.59
C GLU A 222 -5.91 30.17 -15.11
N ALA A 223 -6.81 29.23 -14.82
CA ALA A 223 -7.03 28.74 -13.47
C ALA A 223 -5.85 27.91 -12.94
N PRO A 224 -5.47 28.04 -11.66
CA PRO A 224 -4.41 27.23 -11.07
C PRO A 224 -4.73 25.73 -11.16
N ALA A 225 -3.73 24.91 -11.47
CA ALA A 225 -3.88 23.45 -11.44
C ALA A 225 -4.11 23.00 -9.99
N LEU A 226 -5.05 22.07 -9.77
CA LEU A 226 -5.38 21.57 -8.43
C LEU A 226 -4.24 20.70 -7.89
N PHE A 227 -3.76 19.78 -8.73
CA PHE A 227 -2.61 18.92 -8.44
C PHE A 227 -2.02 18.38 -9.75
N THR A 228 -0.75 17.97 -9.73
CA THR A 228 -0.19 17.17 -10.81
C THR A 228 -0.61 15.72 -10.59
N PRO A 229 -1.19 15.03 -11.59
CA PRO A 229 -1.72 13.68 -11.40
C PRO A 229 -0.64 12.67 -11.03
N ILE A 230 0.60 12.85 -11.49
CA ILE A 230 1.71 11.94 -11.19
C ILE A 230 2.93 12.69 -10.62
N SER A 231 3.52 12.13 -9.58
CA SER A 231 4.70 12.66 -8.89
C SER A 231 5.67 11.54 -8.50
N LYS A 232 6.90 11.90 -8.17
CA LYS A 232 7.86 10.97 -7.53
C LYS A 232 7.43 10.63 -6.11
N ALA A 233 8.04 9.63 -5.48
CA ALA A 233 7.81 9.34 -4.06
C ALA A 233 8.08 10.54 -3.13
N SER A 234 8.98 11.45 -3.54
CA SER A 234 9.28 12.71 -2.85
C SER A 234 8.17 13.77 -2.95
N GLY A 235 7.11 13.51 -3.72
CA GLY A 235 6.05 14.48 -4.02
C GLY A 235 6.39 15.45 -5.16
N GLU A 236 7.59 15.39 -5.74
CA GLU A 236 7.96 16.24 -6.88
C GLU A 236 7.11 15.87 -8.12
N PRO A 237 6.36 16.82 -8.72
CA PRO A 237 5.52 16.55 -9.87
C PRO A 237 6.36 16.20 -11.11
N LEU A 238 5.93 15.20 -11.88
CA LEU A 238 6.59 14.89 -13.15
C LEU A 238 6.20 15.91 -14.22
N LYS A 239 7.20 16.42 -14.94
CA LYS A 239 7.00 17.38 -16.02
C LYS A 239 6.65 16.64 -17.33
N PRO A 240 5.60 17.07 -18.05
CA PRO A 240 5.30 16.55 -19.39
C PRO A 240 6.52 16.60 -20.33
N GLY A 241 6.62 15.63 -21.22
CA GLY A 241 7.71 15.47 -22.19
C GLY A 241 9.01 14.87 -21.62
N ARG A 242 9.11 14.69 -20.29
CA ARG A 242 10.22 13.96 -19.68
C ARG A 242 9.95 12.45 -19.66
N PRO A 243 10.99 11.61 -19.85
CA PRO A 243 10.88 10.17 -19.61
C PRO A 243 10.40 9.90 -18.19
N LEU A 244 9.51 8.92 -18.06
CA LEU A 244 9.18 8.36 -16.77
C LEU A 244 10.44 7.71 -16.17
N PRO A 245 10.62 7.70 -14.85
CA PRO A 245 11.66 6.90 -14.22
C PRO A 245 11.53 5.42 -14.59
N THR A 246 12.67 4.77 -14.86
CA THR A 246 12.78 3.34 -15.16
C THR A 246 13.20 2.56 -13.92
N MET A 247 12.83 1.28 -13.86
CA MET A 247 13.25 0.40 -12.75
C MET A 247 14.75 0.51 -12.46
N GLY A 248 15.08 0.70 -11.17
CA GLY A 248 16.45 0.83 -10.68
C GLY A 248 16.95 2.27 -10.59
N SER A 249 16.10 3.26 -10.85
CA SER A 249 16.44 4.68 -10.74
C SER A 249 16.61 5.17 -9.30
N GLY A 250 16.22 4.37 -8.30
CA GLY A 250 16.35 4.67 -6.87
C GLY A 250 15.33 5.67 -6.33
N GLY A 251 14.34 6.10 -7.14
CA GLY A 251 13.39 7.14 -6.78
C GLY A 251 12.16 6.70 -5.97
N GLY A 252 12.02 5.40 -5.67
CA GLY A 252 10.81 4.81 -5.10
C GLY A 252 9.63 4.79 -6.10
N PRO A 253 8.45 4.30 -5.66
CA PRO A 253 7.27 4.25 -6.53
C PRO A 253 6.79 5.66 -6.91
N LEU A 254 6.40 5.82 -8.17
CA LEU A 254 5.67 6.99 -8.65
C LEU A 254 4.29 7.03 -8.01
N ARG A 255 3.87 8.19 -7.51
CA ARG A 255 2.55 8.39 -6.91
C ARG A 255 1.61 8.97 -7.95
N LEU A 256 0.61 8.20 -8.34
CA LEU A 256 -0.51 8.65 -9.16
C LEU A 256 -1.68 9.01 -8.24
N ARG A 257 -1.98 10.31 -8.15
CA ARG A 257 -3.00 10.84 -7.27
C ARG A 257 -4.38 10.72 -7.92
N SER A 258 -5.27 9.99 -7.27
CA SER A 258 -6.71 10.08 -7.46
C SER A 258 -7.27 11.09 -6.45
N GLU A 259 -8.11 12.00 -6.92
CA GLU A 259 -8.81 12.93 -6.04
C GLU A 259 -9.88 12.15 -5.26
N ALA A 260 -9.72 12.06 -3.94
CA ALA A 260 -10.77 11.56 -3.06
C ALA A 260 -11.75 12.70 -2.80
N ILE A 261 -12.75 12.84 -3.68
CA ILE A 261 -13.67 13.98 -3.71
C ILE A 261 -14.62 13.97 -2.51
N GLY A 262 -14.85 15.15 -1.93
CA GLY A 262 -16.00 15.40 -1.05
C GLY A 262 -16.81 16.68 -1.34
N PHE A 263 -16.76 17.22 -2.56
CA PHE A 263 -17.65 18.31 -2.99
C PHE A 263 -18.17 18.08 -4.42
N ASP A 264 -19.05 17.12 -4.62
CA ASP A 264 -20.01 17.27 -5.71
C ASP A 264 -21.14 18.18 -5.18
N ALA A 265 -21.57 19.16 -5.97
CA ALA A 265 -22.47 20.24 -5.57
C ALA A 265 -23.88 19.79 -5.14
N ASP A 266 -24.17 18.49 -5.21
CA ASP A 266 -25.27 17.91 -4.46
C ASP A 266 -24.87 17.83 -2.99
N TYR A 267 -25.05 18.97 -2.29
CA TYR A 267 -25.02 19.11 -0.82
C TYR A 267 -25.87 18.06 -0.07
N ARG A 268 -26.58 17.21 -0.80
CA ARG A 268 -27.27 16.01 -0.35
C ARG A 268 -26.31 14.82 -0.43
N ASN A 269 -25.31 14.78 0.46
CA ASN A 269 -24.78 13.51 0.95
C ASN A 269 -25.85 12.83 1.83
N ASP A 270 -27.07 12.67 1.31
CA ASP A 270 -28.13 11.87 1.93
C ASP A 270 -27.79 10.39 1.65
N THR A 271 -26.64 9.93 2.16
CA THR A 271 -26.25 8.51 2.03
C THR A 271 -27.01 7.69 3.06
N ASP A 272 -27.58 6.57 2.62
CA ASP A 272 -28.43 5.69 3.43
C ASP A 272 -27.73 5.13 4.68
N GLU A 273 -26.39 5.09 4.72
CA GLU A 273 -25.59 4.62 5.87
C GLU A 273 -25.72 5.58 7.08
N PHE A 274 -25.73 6.88 6.81
CA PHE A 274 -26.10 7.89 7.80
C PHE A 274 -27.60 7.85 8.14
N ALA A 275 -28.46 7.58 7.15
CA ALA A 275 -29.89 7.39 7.36
C ALA A 275 -30.21 6.18 8.26
N ALA A 276 -29.41 5.12 8.20
CA ALA A 276 -29.54 3.95 9.06
C ALA A 276 -29.02 4.21 10.48
N GLN A 277 -27.90 4.96 10.64
CA GLN A 277 -27.51 5.49 11.95
C GLN A 277 -28.62 6.38 12.54
N LEU A 278 -29.39 7.06 11.70
CA LEU A 278 -30.57 7.87 12.05
C LEU A 278 -31.85 7.05 12.35
N GLY A 279 -31.81 5.72 12.28
CA GLY A 279 -33.00 4.87 12.45
C GLY A 279 -34.05 5.03 11.33
N LEU A 280 -33.68 5.64 10.20
CA LEU A 280 -34.52 5.73 9.02
C LEU A 280 -34.42 4.40 8.28
N SER A 281 -35.54 3.68 8.22
CA SER A 281 -35.66 2.36 7.60
C SER A 281 -35.54 2.45 6.08
N GLY A 282 -34.30 2.45 5.58
CA GLY A 282 -33.96 2.26 4.16
C GLY A 282 -32.86 1.20 4.03
N PRO A 283 -32.82 0.43 2.92
CA PRO A 283 -31.68 -0.45 2.65
C PRO A 283 -30.41 0.40 2.56
N LEU A 284 -29.41 0.07 3.37
CA LEU A 284 -28.06 0.63 3.30
C LEU A 284 -27.55 0.49 1.87
N ARG A 285 -27.56 1.56 1.08
CA ARG A 285 -26.72 1.64 -0.12
C ARG A 285 -25.29 1.52 0.35
N ASN A 286 -24.57 0.55 -0.20
CA ASN A 286 -23.19 0.30 0.14
C ASN A 286 -22.37 1.55 -0.25
N LYS A 287 -21.47 2.00 0.65
CA LYS A 287 -20.46 3.04 0.37
C LYS A 287 -19.87 2.91 -1.03
N TRP A 288 -19.65 1.68 -1.47
CA TRP A 288 -19.17 1.34 -2.79
C TRP A 288 -19.95 2.01 -3.93
N ASP A 289 -21.29 1.97 -3.92
CA ASP A 289 -22.10 2.51 -5.01
C ASP A 289 -21.92 4.03 -5.11
N PHE A 290 -21.82 4.71 -3.96
CA PHE A 290 -21.57 6.16 -3.91
C PHE A 290 -20.12 6.55 -4.22
N GLU A 291 -19.13 5.78 -3.74
CA GLU A 291 -17.72 6.04 -4.05
C GLU A 291 -17.43 5.75 -5.51
N ALA A 292 -17.94 4.68 -6.10
CA ALA A 292 -17.77 4.38 -7.52
C ALA A 292 -18.36 5.50 -8.41
N GLU A 293 -19.47 6.11 -7.98
CA GLU A 293 -20.06 7.27 -8.65
C GLU A 293 -19.27 8.58 -8.43
N LYS A 294 -18.40 8.68 -7.41
CA LYS A 294 -17.71 9.93 -7.07
C LYS A 294 -16.22 9.91 -7.40
N LEU A 295 -15.56 8.79 -7.17
CA LEU A 295 -14.13 8.61 -7.30
C LEU A 295 -13.76 8.35 -8.75
N ASN A 296 -12.93 9.23 -9.27
CA ASN A 296 -12.48 9.14 -10.64
C ASN A 296 -11.26 8.24 -10.74
N ARG A 297 -11.26 7.40 -11.77
CA ARG A 297 -10.05 6.70 -12.20
C ARG A 297 -9.09 7.71 -12.82
N PRO A 298 -7.87 7.86 -12.31
CA PRO A 298 -6.90 8.77 -12.90
C PRO A 298 -6.61 8.33 -14.34
N LEU A 299 -6.30 9.29 -15.20
CA LEU A 299 -6.04 9.05 -16.62
C LEU A 299 -4.70 9.71 -16.95
N LEU A 300 -3.78 8.97 -17.55
CA LEU A 300 -2.44 9.43 -17.90
C LEU A 300 -2.21 9.22 -19.40
N PRO A 301 -1.97 10.28 -20.18
CA PRO A 301 -1.55 10.14 -21.57
C PRO A 301 -0.07 9.82 -21.63
N LEU A 302 0.28 8.68 -22.23
CA LEU A 302 1.65 8.19 -22.35
C LEU A 302 2.07 8.13 -23.81
N LEU A 303 3.29 8.57 -24.11
CA LEU A 303 3.90 8.47 -25.43
C LEU A 303 5.16 7.61 -25.37
N ALA A 304 5.27 6.65 -26.27
CA ALA A 304 6.49 5.94 -26.57
C ALA A 304 7.27 6.71 -27.65
N ARG A 305 8.37 7.36 -27.24
CA ARG A 305 9.32 8.02 -28.15
C ARG A 305 10.34 7.02 -28.66
N ILE A 306 10.44 6.91 -29.97
CA ILE A 306 11.31 5.96 -30.65
C ILE A 306 12.52 6.71 -31.23
N THR A 307 13.72 6.20 -30.95
CA THR A 307 14.98 6.75 -31.48
C THR A 307 15.61 5.76 -32.46
N LEU A 308 16.33 6.28 -33.45
CA LEU A 308 17.08 5.49 -34.42
C LEU A 308 18.56 5.40 -34.02
N LYS A 309 19.26 4.40 -34.56
CA LYS A 309 20.68 4.20 -34.31
C LYS A 309 21.50 5.03 -35.31
N GLY A 310 22.25 5.99 -34.80
CA GLY A 310 23.20 6.80 -35.58
C GLY A 310 24.42 6.00 -36.02
N LYS A 311 25.28 6.61 -36.85
CA LYS A 311 26.53 6.02 -37.32
C LYS A 311 27.51 5.67 -36.19
N ASP A 312 27.50 6.48 -35.15
CA ASP A 312 28.30 6.29 -33.92
C ASP A 312 27.72 5.19 -33.00
N GLY A 313 26.57 4.63 -33.39
CA GLY A 313 25.83 3.65 -32.62
C GLY A 313 24.92 4.25 -31.54
N GLY A 314 24.90 5.58 -31.37
CA GLY A 314 24.10 6.29 -30.37
C GLY A 314 22.65 6.55 -30.80
N PRO A 315 21.80 7.05 -29.89
CA PRO A 315 20.42 7.40 -30.17
C PRO A 315 20.33 8.70 -30.96
N VAL A 316 19.57 8.68 -32.06
CA VAL A 316 19.25 9.86 -32.88
C VAL A 316 17.73 10.01 -32.97
N ASP A 317 17.24 11.20 -32.60
CA ASP A 317 15.82 11.54 -32.65
C ASP A 317 15.43 11.99 -34.07
N VAL A 318 14.91 11.06 -34.85
CA VAL A 318 14.43 11.32 -36.22
C VAL A 318 13.00 10.81 -36.38
N PRO A 319 12.00 11.52 -35.82
CA PRO A 319 10.61 11.04 -35.82
C PRO A 319 10.06 10.76 -37.22
N GLU A 320 10.54 11.45 -38.25
CA GLU A 320 10.10 11.22 -39.63
C GLU A 320 10.56 9.92 -40.27
N ALA A 321 11.63 9.32 -39.73
CA ALA A 321 12.24 8.10 -40.25
C ALA A 321 11.86 6.85 -39.44
N VAL A 322 11.08 6.99 -38.36
CA VAL A 322 10.62 5.86 -37.53
C VAL A 322 9.68 4.94 -38.31
N GLY A 323 8.78 5.50 -39.11
CA GLY A 323 7.75 4.73 -39.82
C GLY A 323 6.63 4.21 -38.89
N PRO A 324 5.76 3.30 -39.38
CA PRO A 324 4.61 2.77 -38.63
C PRO A 324 5.02 1.65 -37.66
N ALA A 325 5.96 1.93 -36.75
CA ALA A 325 6.44 0.96 -35.77
C ALA A 325 5.30 0.53 -34.83
N LYS A 326 5.12 -0.78 -34.62
CA LYS A 326 4.14 -1.30 -33.65
C LYS A 326 4.76 -1.25 -32.25
N VAL A 327 4.12 -0.56 -31.32
CA VAL A 327 4.48 -0.53 -29.90
C VAL A 327 3.44 -1.32 -29.12
N ARG A 328 3.88 -2.41 -28.48
CA ARG A 328 3.10 -3.20 -27.53
C ARG A 328 3.21 -2.57 -26.14
N TRP A 329 2.09 -2.51 -25.44
CA TRP A 329 1.90 -2.02 -24.09
C TRP A 329 1.39 -3.17 -23.24
N SER A 330 2.07 -3.44 -22.14
CA SER A 330 1.64 -4.40 -21.13
C SER A 330 1.77 -3.78 -19.74
N VAL A 331 1.11 -4.42 -18.78
CA VAL A 331 1.16 -4.03 -17.37
C VAL A 331 1.50 -5.25 -16.53
N GLU A 332 2.37 -5.06 -15.56
CA GLU A 332 2.65 -5.98 -14.47
C GLU A 332 2.06 -5.36 -13.19
N GLU A 333 1.48 -6.20 -12.33
CA GLU A 333 0.95 -5.78 -11.03
C GLU A 333 1.90 -6.27 -9.94
N PRO A 334 2.93 -5.49 -9.56
CA PRO A 334 3.89 -5.90 -8.56
C PRO A 334 3.24 -6.11 -7.20
N ASP A 335 3.88 -6.91 -6.35
CA ASP A 335 3.42 -7.15 -4.98
C ASP A 335 3.42 -5.85 -4.16
N LEU A 336 2.38 -5.68 -3.36
CA LEU A 336 2.24 -4.52 -2.49
C LEU A 336 3.28 -4.58 -1.36
N ASP A 337 4.09 -3.53 -1.26
CA ASP A 337 4.99 -3.33 -0.13
C ASP A 337 4.23 -2.90 1.13
N ASN A 338 3.89 -3.89 1.96
CA ASN A 338 3.24 -3.69 3.26
C ASN A 338 4.23 -3.34 4.39
N THR A 339 5.51 -3.09 4.11
CA THR A 339 6.46 -2.64 5.15
C THR A 339 6.07 -1.28 5.74
N THR A 340 5.37 -0.46 4.97
CA THR A 340 4.83 0.83 5.40
C THR A 340 3.70 0.74 6.42
N LEU A 341 3.14 -0.47 6.66
CA LEU A 341 2.20 -0.74 7.76
C LEU A 341 2.92 -1.08 9.08
N ALA A 342 4.22 -0.79 9.19
CA ALA A 342 4.97 -0.92 10.42
C ALA A 342 4.42 0.10 11.44
N LEU A 343 3.51 -0.39 12.28
CA LEU A 343 3.01 0.35 13.42
C LEU A 343 4.15 0.55 14.44
N GLU A 344 4.08 1.64 15.19
CA GLU A 344 5.09 2.01 16.18
C GLU A 344 5.40 0.83 17.11
N PRO A 345 6.65 0.69 17.57
CA PRO A 345 7.00 -0.36 18.51
C PRO A 345 6.06 -0.34 19.75
N GLY A 346 5.25 -1.39 19.93
CA GLY A 346 4.25 -1.52 20.99
C GLY A 346 2.79 -1.39 20.52
N GLN A 347 2.56 -0.90 19.29
CA GLN A 347 1.24 -0.95 18.64
C GLN A 347 0.94 -2.36 18.14
N HIS A 348 -0.35 -2.69 18.09
CA HIS A 348 -0.83 -4.02 17.69
C HIS A 348 -0.46 -4.29 16.22
N SER A 349 0.30 -5.34 15.89
CA SER A 349 0.62 -5.72 14.50
C SER A 349 -0.60 -6.16 13.67
N ARG A 350 -1.79 -6.19 14.29
CA ARG A 350 -3.02 -6.77 13.76
C ARG A 350 -3.42 -6.19 12.40
N PRO A 351 -3.39 -4.87 12.13
CA PRO A 351 -3.72 -4.36 10.79
C PRO A 351 -2.76 -4.84 9.71
N LYS A 352 -1.45 -4.84 9.97
CA LYS A 352 -0.44 -5.33 9.01
C LYS A 352 -0.64 -6.80 8.71
N VAL A 353 -0.87 -7.58 9.76
CA VAL A 353 -1.13 -9.01 9.70
C VAL A 353 -2.41 -9.24 8.87
N PHE A 354 -3.52 -8.59 9.22
CA PHE A 354 -4.80 -8.65 8.50
C PHE A 354 -4.66 -8.34 7.01
N VAL A 355 -4.06 -7.20 6.69
CA VAL A 355 -3.85 -6.76 5.30
C VAL A 355 -2.99 -7.77 4.53
N SER A 356 -1.90 -8.25 5.12
CA SER A 356 -1.00 -9.19 4.45
C SER A 356 -1.66 -10.54 4.19
N GLY A 357 -2.35 -11.11 5.18
CA GLY A 357 -3.02 -12.41 5.00
C GLY A 357 -4.18 -12.33 4.01
N LEU A 358 -4.94 -11.24 4.00
CA LEU A 358 -6.02 -11.04 3.02
C LEU A 358 -5.47 -10.93 1.60
N LEU A 359 -4.42 -10.11 1.39
CA LEU A 359 -3.80 -9.94 0.08
C LEU A 359 -3.16 -11.23 -0.44
N GLU A 360 -2.50 -12.00 0.42
CA GLU A 360 -1.95 -13.31 0.06
C GLU A 360 -3.06 -14.31 -0.30
N GLY A 361 -4.16 -14.32 0.45
CA GLY A 361 -5.35 -15.10 0.13
C GLY A 361 -5.88 -14.78 -1.27
N LEU A 362 -6.00 -13.50 -1.61
CA LEU A 362 -6.44 -13.07 -2.95
C LEU A 362 -5.42 -13.38 -4.04
N LYS A 363 -4.12 -13.24 -3.76
CA LYS A 363 -3.03 -13.50 -4.70
C LYS A 363 -3.00 -14.97 -5.13
N LYS A 364 -3.18 -15.91 -4.20
CA LYS A 364 -3.22 -17.36 -4.51
C LYS A 364 -4.26 -17.73 -5.57
N HIS A 365 -5.32 -16.93 -5.72
CA HIS A 365 -6.38 -17.19 -6.68
C HIS A 365 -6.19 -16.50 -8.04
N GLN A 366 -5.53 -15.34 -8.10
CA GLN A 366 -5.50 -14.48 -9.31
C GLN A 366 -4.11 -13.91 -9.66
N GLY A 367 -3.06 -14.25 -8.91
CA GLY A 367 -1.66 -13.92 -9.23
C GLY A 367 -1.20 -12.49 -8.91
N SER A 368 -2.03 -11.67 -8.25
CA SER A 368 -1.75 -10.25 -7.97
C SER A 368 -2.28 -9.80 -6.60
N MET A 369 -1.80 -8.65 -6.10
CA MET A 369 -2.29 -8.00 -4.87
C MET A 369 -3.20 -6.78 -5.14
N ASN A 370 -3.39 -6.35 -6.39
CA ASN A 370 -4.33 -5.26 -6.70
C ASN A 370 -5.77 -5.66 -6.38
N CYS A 371 -6.63 -4.69 -6.14
CA CYS A 371 -8.02 -4.94 -5.81
C CYS A 371 -8.76 -5.64 -6.98
N PRO A 372 -9.41 -6.79 -6.76
CA PRO A 372 -10.23 -7.46 -7.77
C PRO A 372 -11.54 -6.69 -8.04
N GLU A 373 -12.11 -6.86 -9.24
CA GLU A 373 -13.36 -6.21 -9.64
C GLU A 373 -14.51 -6.49 -8.65
N GLU A 374 -14.59 -7.70 -8.10
CA GLU A 374 -15.63 -8.07 -7.12
C GLU A 374 -15.49 -7.31 -5.80
N CYS A 375 -14.28 -6.84 -5.47
CA CYS A 375 -13.99 -5.96 -4.35
C CYS A 375 -13.95 -4.48 -4.75
N GLY A 376 -14.35 -4.15 -5.97
CA GLY A 376 -14.42 -2.78 -6.48
C GLY A 376 -13.17 -2.29 -7.21
N GLY A 377 -12.16 -3.12 -7.41
CA GLY A 377 -11.03 -2.75 -8.25
C GLY A 377 -11.36 -2.81 -9.75
N VAL A 378 -10.31 -2.83 -10.55
CA VAL A 378 -10.41 -2.99 -12.03
C VAL A 378 -9.75 -4.27 -12.50
N ARG A 379 -9.22 -5.08 -11.59
CA ARG A 379 -8.47 -6.28 -11.93
C ARG A 379 -9.43 -7.37 -12.39
N THR A 380 -9.29 -7.74 -13.66
CA THR A 380 -9.88 -8.95 -14.24
C THR A 380 -8.79 -9.98 -14.57
N GLU A 381 -9.14 -11.06 -15.28
CA GLU A 381 -8.17 -12.02 -15.84
C GLU A 381 -7.21 -11.38 -16.86
N LYS A 382 -7.54 -10.19 -17.41
CA LYS A 382 -6.78 -9.53 -18.49
C LYS A 382 -6.41 -8.08 -18.14
N PRO A 383 -5.51 -7.86 -17.19
CA PRO A 383 -5.29 -6.56 -16.53
C PRO A 383 -4.97 -5.41 -17.50
N ALA A 384 -4.23 -5.64 -18.60
CA ALA A 384 -3.93 -4.54 -19.52
C ALA A 384 -5.16 -4.03 -20.30
N LEU A 385 -6.15 -4.88 -20.55
CA LEU A 385 -7.38 -4.45 -21.23
C LEU A 385 -8.23 -3.55 -20.33
N ASP A 386 -8.06 -3.68 -19.01
CA ASP A 386 -8.82 -2.91 -18.03
C ASP A 386 -8.17 -1.55 -17.76
N VAL A 387 -6.84 -1.47 -17.83
CA VAL A 387 -6.08 -0.26 -17.48
C VAL A 387 -5.64 0.57 -18.68
N PHE A 388 -5.82 0.11 -19.91
CA PHE A 388 -5.55 0.92 -21.10
C PHE A 388 -6.83 1.26 -21.86
N VAL A 389 -7.00 2.54 -22.22
CA VAL A 389 -8.18 2.96 -22.98
C VAL A 389 -8.00 2.58 -24.46
N LEU A 390 -8.85 1.67 -24.92
CA LEU A 390 -8.83 1.15 -26.29
C LEU A 390 -9.49 2.11 -27.31
N GLY A 391 -9.26 1.82 -28.59
CA GLY A 391 -9.81 2.55 -29.72
C GLY A 391 -9.07 3.85 -29.99
N THR A 392 -9.79 4.83 -30.53
CA THR A 392 -9.22 6.13 -30.93
C THR A 392 -9.34 7.18 -29.83
N ALA A 393 -9.50 6.77 -28.56
CA ALA A 393 -9.76 7.71 -27.47
C ALA A 393 -8.61 8.71 -27.26
N PHE A 394 -7.35 8.26 -27.43
CA PHE A 394 -6.19 9.13 -27.53
C PHE A 394 -6.05 9.58 -28.98
N PRO A 395 -6.34 10.86 -29.29
CA PRO A 395 -6.27 11.29 -30.67
C PRO A 395 -4.81 11.22 -31.16
N GLY A 396 -4.64 10.98 -32.46
CA GLY A 396 -3.35 10.53 -33.01
C GLY A 396 -3.22 9.02 -33.13
N PHE A 397 -3.86 8.25 -32.25
CA PHE A 397 -3.55 6.85 -32.05
C PHE A 397 -4.80 5.97 -32.04
N ASN A 398 -4.60 4.67 -32.27
CA ASN A 398 -5.65 3.66 -32.19
C ASN A 398 -5.11 2.47 -31.39
N ALA A 399 -5.47 2.42 -30.11
CA ALA A 399 -5.08 1.34 -29.20
C ALA A 399 -5.95 0.11 -29.45
N ARG A 400 -5.32 -1.06 -29.62
CA ARG A 400 -6.02 -2.31 -29.95
C ARG A 400 -5.49 -3.47 -29.10
N PRO A 401 -6.32 -4.43 -28.70
CA PRO A 401 -5.84 -5.67 -28.09
C PRO A 401 -4.81 -6.35 -29.01
N ASP A 402 -3.70 -6.83 -28.46
CA ASP A 402 -2.72 -7.62 -29.21
C ASP A 402 -3.18 -9.08 -29.27
N PRO A 403 -3.52 -9.63 -30.46
CA PRO A 403 -4.00 -11.01 -30.56
C PRO A 403 -2.94 -12.06 -30.22
N LYS A 404 -1.66 -11.68 -30.07
CA LYS A 404 -0.54 -12.59 -29.86
C LYS A 404 0.03 -12.59 -28.45
N ALA A 405 -0.34 -11.60 -27.65
CA ALA A 405 0.10 -11.47 -26.27
C ALA A 405 -1.16 -11.31 -25.41
N ASP A 406 -1.50 -12.35 -24.66
CA ASP A 406 -2.70 -12.34 -23.83
C ASP A 406 -2.60 -11.21 -22.81
N GLY A 407 -3.66 -10.39 -22.77
CA GLY A 407 -3.67 -9.20 -21.93
C GLY A 407 -2.61 -8.16 -22.30
N ALA A 408 -2.27 -7.96 -23.57
CA ALA A 408 -1.50 -6.79 -24.03
C ALA A 408 -2.30 -5.92 -25.02
N VAL A 409 -1.91 -4.66 -25.14
CA VAL A 409 -2.48 -3.68 -26.08
C VAL A 409 -1.37 -3.20 -27.01
N TYR A 410 -1.67 -2.82 -28.25
CA TYR A 410 -0.68 -2.18 -29.11
C TYR A 410 -1.23 -0.92 -29.77
N THR A 411 -0.30 -0.05 -30.13
CA THR A 411 -0.53 1.18 -30.90
C THR A 411 0.52 1.25 -32.01
N ILE A 412 0.22 1.96 -33.09
CA ILE A 412 1.16 2.17 -34.20
C ILE A 412 1.74 3.58 -34.08
N ALA A 413 3.05 3.69 -34.23
CA ALA A 413 3.72 4.99 -34.25
C ALA A 413 3.19 5.85 -35.39
N SER A 414 2.86 7.10 -35.08
CA SER A 414 2.30 8.02 -36.07
C SER A 414 3.36 8.35 -37.12
N PHE A 415 3.01 8.16 -38.38
CA PHE A 415 3.83 8.53 -39.54
C PHE A 415 3.12 9.59 -40.40
N ASP A 416 2.06 10.20 -39.86
CA ASP A 416 1.26 11.21 -40.55
C ASP A 416 2.04 12.53 -40.67
N LEU A 417 2.18 13.02 -41.90
CA LEU A 417 2.88 14.27 -42.16
C LEU A 417 2.09 15.48 -41.65
N SER A 418 0.77 15.38 -41.50
CA SER A 418 -0.07 16.46 -40.96
C SER A 418 0.05 16.62 -39.44
N ARG A 419 0.68 15.67 -38.73
CA ARG A 419 0.79 15.64 -37.27
C ARG A 419 2.25 15.61 -36.79
N PRO A 420 3.01 16.70 -36.97
CA PRO A 420 4.46 16.69 -36.74
C PRO A 420 4.86 16.44 -35.28
N LEU A 421 4.04 16.81 -34.29
CA LEU A 421 4.41 16.68 -32.87
C LEU A 421 4.35 15.25 -32.32
N VAL A 422 3.49 14.41 -32.89
CA VAL A 422 3.34 12.99 -32.48
C VAL A 422 4.04 12.02 -33.43
N ARG A 423 4.73 12.54 -34.45
CA ARG A 423 5.37 11.73 -35.47
C ARG A 423 6.49 10.90 -34.85
N GLY A 424 6.64 9.65 -35.30
CA GLY A 424 7.61 8.69 -34.78
C GLY A 424 7.37 8.29 -33.33
N GLN A 425 6.20 8.60 -32.78
CA GLN A 425 5.79 8.22 -31.43
C GLN A 425 4.52 7.39 -31.51
N ALA A 426 4.29 6.54 -30.51
CA ALA A 426 3.03 5.83 -30.33
C ALA A 426 2.42 6.22 -28.99
N GLY A 427 1.10 6.39 -28.90
CA GLY A 427 0.46 6.92 -27.70
C GLY A 427 -0.68 6.06 -27.18
N ILE A 428 -0.79 5.96 -25.85
CA ILE A 428 -1.88 5.27 -25.15
C ILE A 428 -2.33 6.04 -23.91
N PHE A 429 -3.60 5.93 -23.57
CA PHE A 429 -4.10 6.37 -22.28
C PHE A 429 -4.02 5.23 -21.28
N PHE A 430 -3.26 5.45 -20.20
CA PHE A 430 -3.25 4.57 -19.04
C PHE A 430 -4.26 5.08 -18.00
N GLN A 431 -5.20 4.22 -17.63
CA GLN A 431 -6.29 4.49 -16.72
C GLN A 431 -6.34 3.39 -15.65
N PRO A 432 -5.55 3.47 -14.57
CA PRO A 432 -5.57 2.46 -13.53
C PRO A 432 -6.87 2.50 -12.69
N SER A 433 -6.93 1.68 -11.64
CA SER A 433 -8.02 1.74 -10.66
C SER A 433 -8.04 3.08 -9.89
N ASN A 434 -9.14 3.32 -9.18
CA ASN A 434 -9.26 4.39 -8.18
C ASN A 434 -8.97 3.86 -6.75
N ILE A 435 -8.43 2.65 -6.64
CA ILE A 435 -8.17 1.99 -5.36
C ILE A 435 -6.78 2.37 -4.86
N ALA A 436 -6.70 3.01 -3.71
CA ALA A 436 -5.43 3.44 -3.15
C ALA A 436 -4.59 2.22 -2.77
N GLY A 437 -3.29 2.28 -3.06
CA GLY A 437 -2.35 1.19 -2.85
C GLY A 437 -2.18 0.27 -4.05
N ASP A 438 -3.10 0.23 -5.02
CA ASP A 438 -2.91 -0.55 -6.24
C ASP A 438 -1.62 -0.10 -6.95
N GLN A 439 -0.89 -1.07 -7.50
CA GLN A 439 0.42 -0.87 -8.10
C GLN A 439 0.47 -1.39 -9.53
N TYR A 440 1.16 -0.66 -10.39
CA TYR A 440 1.30 -0.98 -11.80
C TYR A 440 2.72 -0.72 -12.28
N ARG A 441 3.24 -1.61 -13.11
CA ARG A 441 4.49 -1.40 -13.84
C ARG A 441 4.21 -1.53 -15.31
N LEU A 442 4.42 -0.45 -16.06
CA LEU A 442 4.09 -0.39 -17.47
C LEU A 442 5.30 -0.79 -18.30
N THR A 443 5.08 -1.61 -19.31
CA THR A 443 6.10 -1.94 -20.30
C THR A 443 5.63 -1.50 -21.68
N ALA A 444 6.47 -0.73 -22.36
CA ALA A 444 6.34 -0.49 -23.79
C ALA A 444 7.43 -1.30 -24.52
N GLU A 445 7.08 -1.98 -25.59
CA GLU A 445 8.00 -2.84 -26.36
C GLU A 445 7.78 -2.60 -27.86
N LEU A 446 8.87 -2.46 -28.62
CA LEU A 446 8.78 -2.44 -30.07
C LEU A 446 8.61 -3.86 -30.61
N ASP A 447 7.52 -4.08 -31.33
CA ASP A 447 7.22 -5.34 -31.99
C ASP A 447 7.75 -5.32 -33.43
N PHE A 448 8.74 -6.17 -33.69
CA PHE A 448 9.38 -6.33 -35.01
C PHE A 448 8.78 -7.47 -35.83
N GLU A 449 7.65 -8.03 -35.42
CA GLU A 449 7.06 -9.15 -36.14
C GLU A 449 6.80 -8.80 -37.62
N GLY A 450 7.31 -9.65 -38.51
CA GLY A 450 7.23 -9.45 -39.95
C GLY A 450 8.27 -8.46 -40.53
N ALA A 451 9.12 -7.85 -39.71
CA ALA A 451 10.25 -7.04 -40.17
C ALA A 451 11.46 -7.96 -40.47
N PRO A 452 12.04 -7.92 -41.69
CA PRO A 452 13.22 -8.71 -42.04
C PRO A 452 14.45 -8.45 -41.14
N ALA A 453 14.52 -7.25 -40.55
CA ALA A 453 15.60 -6.82 -39.67
C ALA A 453 15.36 -7.11 -38.17
N ALA A 454 14.31 -7.86 -37.79
CA ALA A 454 13.97 -8.11 -36.37
C ALA A 454 15.15 -8.61 -35.52
N ARG A 455 16.02 -9.47 -36.08
CA ARG A 455 17.21 -10.00 -35.38
C ARG A 455 18.26 -8.93 -35.08
N ASP A 456 18.36 -7.89 -35.90
CA ASP A 456 19.38 -6.84 -35.77
C ASP A 456 19.02 -5.78 -34.72
N HIS A 457 17.73 -5.67 -34.35
CA HIS A 457 17.28 -4.67 -33.38
C HIS A 457 17.44 -5.12 -31.92
N GLY A 458 17.46 -6.43 -31.65
CA GLY A 458 17.31 -6.97 -30.30
C GLY A 458 15.92 -6.68 -29.72
N THR A 459 15.72 -6.94 -28.43
CA THR A 459 14.50 -6.54 -27.72
C THR A 459 14.65 -5.08 -27.29
N LEU A 460 13.79 -4.21 -27.83
CA LEU A 460 13.73 -2.80 -27.43
C LEU A 460 12.49 -2.59 -26.59
N SER A 461 12.66 -2.61 -25.27
CA SER A 461 11.60 -2.35 -24.31
C SER A 461 11.97 -1.22 -23.36
N PHE A 462 10.94 -0.61 -22.79
CA PHE A 462 11.02 0.38 -21.73
C PHE A 462 10.06 -0.05 -20.64
N GLN A 463 10.56 -0.14 -19.41
CA GLN A 463 9.75 -0.50 -18.25
C GLN A 463 9.82 0.63 -17.21
N THR A 464 8.66 1.09 -16.75
CA THR A 464 8.57 2.15 -15.74
C THR A 464 9.03 1.65 -14.37
N GLU A 465 9.33 2.58 -13.46
CA GLU A 465 9.19 2.32 -12.02
C GLU A 465 7.74 1.94 -11.68
N VAL A 466 7.52 1.42 -10.47
CA VAL A 466 6.18 1.12 -9.97
C VAL A 466 5.37 2.41 -9.88
N ILE A 467 4.19 2.44 -10.48
CA ILE A 467 3.18 3.48 -10.33
C ILE A 467 2.18 3.00 -9.28
N GLN A 468 2.14 3.66 -8.14
CA GLN A 468 1.23 3.38 -7.04
C GLN A 468 0.11 4.42 -6.99
N ILE A 469 -1.12 3.96 -6.80
CA ILE A 469 -2.28 4.83 -6.66
C ILE A 469 -2.32 5.39 -5.24
N TRP A 470 -2.41 6.71 -5.13
CA TRP A 470 -2.59 7.45 -3.89
C TRP A 470 -3.88 8.24 -3.95
N ARG A 471 -4.61 8.33 -2.84
CA ARG A 471 -5.75 9.23 -2.72
C ARG A 471 -5.28 10.54 -2.09
N SER A 472 -5.56 11.67 -2.71
CA SER A 472 -5.26 12.97 -2.10
C SER A 472 -6.54 13.56 -1.52
N VAL A 473 -6.47 13.93 -0.25
CA VAL A 473 -7.55 14.57 0.50
C VAL A 473 -6.97 15.82 1.13
N LYS A 474 -7.60 16.96 0.91
CA LYS A 474 -7.16 18.19 1.54
C LYS A 474 -7.89 18.40 2.85
N LEU A 475 -7.18 18.81 3.91
CA LEU A 475 -7.78 19.39 5.11
C LEU A 475 -7.69 20.92 4.95
N SER A 476 -8.78 21.56 4.55
CA SER A 476 -8.77 22.98 4.18
C SER A 476 -8.51 23.88 5.36
N ALA A 477 -9.27 23.71 6.44
CA ALA A 477 -9.18 24.60 7.57
C ALA A 477 -9.53 23.83 8.83
N VAL A 478 -8.95 24.31 9.93
CA VAL A 478 -9.37 23.88 11.24
C VAL A 478 -9.79 25.14 11.97
N VAL A 479 -11.10 25.28 12.11
CA VAL A 479 -11.67 26.35 12.90
C VAL A 479 -11.76 25.82 14.30
N GLY A 480 -11.17 26.49 15.29
CA GLY A 480 -11.38 26.00 16.64
C GLY A 480 -11.56 27.05 17.71
N TRP A 481 -12.05 26.56 18.83
CA TRP A 481 -12.89 27.33 19.73
C TRP A 481 -12.82 26.75 21.15
N PRO A 482 -11.84 27.14 21.99
CA PRO A 482 -10.64 27.94 21.72
C PRO A 482 -9.50 27.13 21.06
N GLN A 483 -8.39 27.81 20.74
CA GLN A 483 -7.22 27.19 20.12
C GLN A 483 -6.56 26.10 20.98
N ARG A 484 -6.49 24.86 20.46
CA ARG A 484 -5.65 23.81 21.04
C ARG A 484 -4.16 24.04 20.74
N GLY A 485 -3.32 23.89 21.76
CA GLY A 485 -1.87 23.82 21.59
C GLY A 485 -1.43 22.53 20.89
N GLY A 486 -0.27 22.54 20.22
CA GLY A 486 0.31 21.32 19.61
C GLY A 486 -0.38 20.85 18.32
N TYR A 487 -1.21 21.68 17.71
CA TYR A 487 -2.07 21.31 16.57
C TYR A 487 -1.33 20.71 15.37
N GLN A 488 -0.14 21.24 15.04
CA GLN A 488 0.68 20.73 13.94
C GLN A 488 1.16 19.29 14.19
N GLU A 489 1.51 18.95 15.43
CA GLU A 489 1.88 17.58 15.80
C GLU A 489 0.67 16.65 15.71
N ILE A 490 -0.48 17.10 16.22
CA ILE A 490 -1.75 16.37 16.15
C ILE A 490 -2.07 16.01 14.70
N LEU A 491 -2.06 17.01 13.80
CA LEU A 491 -2.36 16.78 12.40
C LEU A 491 -1.31 15.95 11.67
N SER A 492 -0.03 16.10 11.99
CA SER A 492 1.01 15.24 11.42
C SER A 492 0.71 13.77 11.73
N ARG A 493 0.39 13.46 12.99
CA ARG A 493 0.01 12.10 13.40
C ARG A 493 -1.26 11.60 12.70
N VAL A 494 -2.28 12.46 12.56
CA VAL A 494 -3.47 12.13 11.77
C VAL A 494 -3.09 11.77 10.34
N ALA A 495 -2.28 12.59 9.67
CA ALA A 495 -1.82 12.33 8.30
C ALA A 495 -1.00 11.04 8.19
N ASP A 496 -0.22 10.69 9.21
CA ASP A 496 0.54 9.44 9.27
C ASP A 496 -0.40 8.22 9.35
N GLU A 497 -1.46 8.27 10.16
CA GLU A 497 -2.46 7.20 10.23
C GLU A 497 -3.17 6.96 8.88
N TYR A 498 -3.51 8.03 8.16
CA TYR A 498 -4.10 7.92 6.82
C TYR A 498 -3.12 7.42 5.76
N ARG A 499 -1.81 7.66 5.95
CA ARG A 499 -0.77 7.19 5.02
C ARG A 499 -0.73 5.67 4.93
N HIS A 500 -1.06 4.95 6.01
CA HIS A 500 -1.19 3.49 6.03
C HIS A 500 -2.27 2.96 5.04
N ALA A 501 -3.25 3.81 4.69
CA ALA A 501 -4.28 3.54 3.70
C ALA A 501 -3.97 4.14 2.31
N PHE A 502 -2.73 4.61 2.07
CA PHE A 502 -2.34 5.32 0.84
C PHE A 502 -3.19 6.59 0.59
N ILE A 503 -3.63 7.22 1.68
CA ILE A 503 -4.29 8.53 1.65
C ILE A 503 -3.26 9.58 2.06
N GLU A 504 -3.02 10.52 1.15
CA GLU A 504 -2.26 11.74 1.41
C GLU A 504 -3.23 12.81 1.91
N LEU A 505 -3.24 13.01 3.23
CA LEU A 505 -3.90 14.16 3.83
C LEU A 505 -3.02 15.40 3.59
N ASP A 506 -3.38 16.22 2.61
CA ASP A 506 -2.67 17.47 2.29
C ASP A 506 -2.95 18.51 3.37
N LEU A 507 -1.92 18.75 4.18
CA LEU A 507 -1.90 19.72 5.26
C LEU A 507 -1.18 21.03 4.90
N SER A 508 -0.61 21.13 3.68
CA SER A 508 0.29 22.22 3.29
C SER A 508 -0.37 23.60 3.32
N ARG A 509 -1.71 23.64 3.28
CA ARG A 509 -2.53 24.85 3.36
C ARG A 509 -3.54 24.81 4.49
N THR A 510 -3.43 23.86 5.44
CA THR A 510 -4.34 23.83 6.58
C THR A 510 -4.03 25.01 7.49
N GLY A 511 -4.90 26.02 7.46
CA GLY A 511 -4.89 27.10 8.44
C GLY A 511 -5.62 26.66 9.71
N TYR A 512 -5.02 26.91 10.87
CA TYR A 512 -5.79 26.97 12.11
C TYR A 512 -6.37 28.37 12.23
N LEU A 513 -7.68 28.47 12.39
CA LEU A 513 -8.41 29.72 12.51
C LEU A 513 -9.10 29.70 13.87
N ALA A 514 -8.71 30.62 14.76
CA ALA A 514 -9.49 30.85 15.96
C ALA A 514 -10.87 31.33 15.53
N ILE A 515 -11.91 30.81 16.16
CA ILE A 515 -13.27 31.12 15.73
C ILE A 515 -13.60 32.62 15.85
N GLU A 516 -12.94 33.33 16.78
CA GLU A 516 -13.09 34.77 16.97
C GLU A 516 -12.49 35.59 15.84
N ASP A 517 -11.43 35.09 15.21
CA ASP A 517 -10.85 35.67 14.00
C ASP A 517 -11.66 35.30 12.75
N PHE A 518 -12.36 34.16 12.83
CA PHE A 518 -13.09 33.59 11.72
C PHE A 518 -14.50 34.21 11.55
N PHE A 519 -15.28 34.32 12.64
CA PHE A 519 -16.62 34.90 12.64
C PHE A 519 -16.63 36.37 13.05
N ARG A 520 -17.30 37.20 12.26
CA ARG A 520 -17.67 38.54 12.71
C ARG A 520 -18.81 38.46 13.71
N GLN A 521 -18.84 39.41 14.65
CA GLN A 521 -19.92 39.53 15.63
C GLN A 521 -21.33 39.56 15.00
N GLU A 522 -21.47 40.13 13.81
CA GLU A 522 -22.74 40.14 13.06
C GLU A 522 -23.15 38.75 12.54
N GLU A 523 -22.21 37.97 11.98
CA GLU A 523 -22.45 36.61 11.46
C GLU A 523 -22.81 35.67 12.62
N TYR A 524 -22.07 35.83 13.72
CA TYR A 524 -22.32 35.16 14.98
C TYR A 524 -23.72 35.45 15.54
N SER A 525 -24.09 36.74 15.58
CA SER A 525 -25.43 37.16 16.02
C SER A 525 -26.54 36.61 15.14
N LYS A 526 -26.31 36.55 13.81
CA LYS A 526 -27.27 35.93 12.87
C LYS A 526 -27.47 34.46 13.15
N TRP A 527 -26.40 33.70 13.41
CA TRP A 527 -26.51 32.29 13.76
C TRP A 527 -27.31 32.08 15.05
N LEU A 528 -27.00 32.83 16.10
CA LEU A 528 -27.75 32.75 17.36
C LEU A 528 -29.22 33.14 17.19
N GLN A 529 -29.51 34.20 16.44
CA GLN A 529 -30.89 34.60 16.14
C GLN A 529 -31.63 33.50 15.37
N HIS A 530 -30.98 32.87 14.39
CA HIS A 530 -31.54 31.76 13.65
C HIS A 530 -31.81 30.56 14.59
N TYR A 531 -30.86 30.19 15.44
CA TYR A 531 -31.04 29.17 16.48
C TYR A 531 -32.26 29.49 17.38
N PHE A 532 -32.34 30.70 17.93
CA PHE A 532 -33.47 31.08 18.78
C PHE A 532 -34.81 31.21 18.04
N SER A 533 -34.79 31.36 16.72
CA SER A 533 -36.02 31.39 15.92
C SER A 533 -36.63 30.00 15.68
N ILE A 534 -35.79 28.96 15.72
CA ILE A 534 -36.22 27.57 15.48
C ILE A 534 -36.50 26.81 16.79
N HIS A 535 -36.05 27.31 17.94
CA HIS A 535 -36.30 26.70 19.24
C HIS A 535 -37.23 27.55 20.11
N ASP A 536 -38.31 26.93 20.59
CA ASP A 536 -39.18 27.48 21.63
C ASP A 536 -38.44 27.48 22.98
N MET A 537 -37.55 28.45 23.16
CA MET A 537 -36.83 28.64 24.42
C MET A 537 -37.78 29.14 25.51
N PRO A 538 -37.84 28.48 26.68
CA PRO A 538 -38.67 28.90 27.79
C PRO A 538 -38.03 30.11 28.50
N ALA A 539 -38.76 31.23 28.51
CA ALA A 539 -38.50 32.50 29.21
C ALA A 539 -37.52 33.51 28.56
N GLU A 540 -37.93 34.78 28.57
CA GLU A 540 -37.18 35.95 28.07
C GLU A 540 -35.93 36.25 28.91
N ASP A 541 -35.95 35.92 30.21
CA ASP A 541 -34.80 36.10 31.10
C ASP A 541 -33.69 35.07 30.84
N SER A 542 -34.02 33.84 30.44
CA SER A 542 -33.06 32.84 29.95
C SER A 542 -32.42 33.28 28.64
N ARG A 543 -33.21 33.89 27.74
CA ARG A 543 -32.68 34.53 26.53
C ARG A 543 -31.72 35.65 26.90
N ARG A 544 -32.06 36.55 27.83
CA ARG A 544 -31.16 37.63 28.30
C ARG A 544 -29.89 37.11 28.98
N ALA A 545 -29.96 35.99 29.69
CA ALA A 545 -28.80 35.34 30.31
C ALA A 545 -27.78 34.81 29.26
N VAL A 546 -28.28 34.33 28.11
CA VAL A 546 -27.46 33.84 26.98
C VAL A 546 -27.14 34.94 25.94
N LEU A 547 -27.92 36.03 25.87
CA LEU A 547 -27.84 37.10 24.85
C LEU A 547 -27.37 38.48 25.36
N HIS A 548 -26.85 38.59 26.59
CA HIS A 548 -26.21 39.79 27.12
C HIS A 548 -25.49 40.64 26.04
N SER A 549 -25.75 41.95 26.02
CA SER A 549 -25.56 42.87 24.88
C SER A 549 -24.12 43.15 24.39
N LYS A 550 -23.14 42.32 24.77
CA LYS A 550 -21.71 42.47 24.43
C LYS A 550 -21.01 41.16 24.03
N PHE A 551 -21.75 40.15 23.54
CA PHE A 551 -21.11 38.90 23.13
C PHE A 551 -20.19 39.10 21.90
N SER A 552 -18.88 38.98 22.11
CA SER A 552 -17.93 38.57 21.07
C SER A 552 -18.01 37.04 20.91
N PRO A 553 -17.52 36.46 19.81
CA PRO A 553 -17.41 35.01 19.64
C PRO A 553 -16.76 34.26 20.84
N ASP A 554 -15.89 34.94 21.61
CA ASP A 554 -15.26 34.41 22.84
C ASP A 554 -16.22 34.21 24.01
N ALA A 555 -17.29 35.02 24.07
CA ALA A 555 -18.03 35.19 25.31
C ALA A 555 -19.15 34.16 25.48
N VAL A 556 -19.72 33.58 24.40
CA VAL A 556 -20.90 32.70 24.52
C VAL A 556 -20.64 31.37 25.19
N PHE A 557 -19.38 30.94 25.32
CA PHE A 557 -19.06 29.72 26.06
C PHE A 557 -18.53 29.96 27.46
N ARG A 558 -18.51 31.22 27.90
CA ARG A 558 -18.29 31.55 29.31
C ARG A 558 -19.62 31.91 29.94
N PRO A 559 -20.01 31.25 31.04
CA PRO A 559 -21.14 31.72 31.82
C PRO A 559 -20.88 33.17 32.23
N ALA A 560 -21.89 34.05 32.10
CA ALA A 560 -21.75 35.43 32.52
C ALA A 560 -21.26 35.48 33.99
N PRO A 561 -20.29 36.35 34.32
CA PRO A 561 -19.80 36.47 35.69
C PRO A 561 -20.97 36.73 36.65
N GLY A 562 -21.09 35.91 37.69
CA GLY A 562 -22.14 36.06 38.71
C GLY A 562 -23.48 35.34 38.44
N LEU A 563 -23.58 34.48 37.42
CA LEU A 563 -24.74 33.59 37.28
C LEU A 563 -24.93 32.71 38.52
N ASN A 564 -26.16 32.62 39.03
CA ASN A 564 -26.54 31.67 40.07
C ASN A 564 -26.59 30.23 39.52
N LEU A 565 -26.80 29.22 40.40
CA LEU A 565 -26.81 27.81 39.98
C LEU A 565 -27.85 27.53 38.90
N GLU A 566 -29.04 28.13 39.00
CA GLU A 566 -30.11 28.00 38.01
C GLU A 566 -29.69 28.56 36.63
N GLY A 567 -29.13 29.77 36.59
CA GLY A 567 -28.62 30.38 35.35
C GLY A 567 -27.45 29.61 34.74
N LYS A 568 -26.58 29.01 35.56
CA LYS A 568 -25.51 28.10 35.12
C LYS A 568 -26.09 26.80 34.54
N SER A 569 -27.09 26.20 35.17
CA SER A 569 -27.79 25.03 34.66
C SER A 569 -28.48 25.30 33.32
N TYR A 570 -29.15 26.45 33.18
CA TYR A 570 -29.77 26.87 31.92
C TYR A 570 -28.73 27.10 30.83
N PHE A 571 -27.61 27.73 31.16
CA PHE A 571 -26.50 27.91 30.24
C PHE A 571 -25.97 26.57 29.73
N VAL A 572 -25.67 25.63 30.64
CA VAL A 572 -25.24 24.26 30.26
C VAL A 572 -26.31 23.54 29.48
N MET A 573 -27.60 23.71 29.80
CA MET A 573 -28.70 23.12 29.05
C MET A 573 -28.78 23.67 27.63
N VAL A 574 -28.70 24.99 27.42
CA VAL A 574 -28.70 25.60 26.08
C VAL A 574 -27.48 25.14 25.29
N MET A 575 -26.32 25.12 25.93
CA MET A 575 -25.07 24.64 25.34
C MET A 575 -25.16 23.18 24.92
N THR A 576 -25.55 22.33 25.86
CA THR A 576 -25.78 20.92 25.59
C THR A 576 -26.89 20.72 24.59
N THR A 577 -27.89 21.60 24.49
CA THR A 577 -28.96 21.50 23.49
C THR A 577 -28.46 21.90 22.10
N ILE A 578 -27.68 22.98 21.94
CA ILE A 578 -27.02 23.34 20.67
C ILE A 578 -26.15 22.18 20.18
N LEU A 579 -25.36 21.61 21.09
CA LEU A 579 -24.43 20.50 20.84
C LEU A 579 -25.19 19.18 20.56
N HIS A 580 -26.13 18.83 21.42
CA HIS A 580 -27.00 17.68 21.26
C HIS A 580 -27.86 17.80 20.02
N GLU A 581 -28.26 19.00 19.58
CA GLU A 581 -28.90 19.15 18.29
C GLU A 581 -27.95 18.88 17.13
N ALA A 582 -26.70 19.35 17.18
CA ALA A 582 -25.71 19.00 16.17
C ALA A 582 -25.60 17.48 15.96
N VAL A 583 -25.74 16.70 17.05
CA VAL A 583 -25.58 15.24 17.03
C VAL A 583 -26.86 14.41 17.03
N VAL A 584 -27.98 14.88 17.57
CA VAL A 584 -29.24 14.12 17.58
C VAL A 584 -30.09 14.46 16.36
N SER A 585 -30.00 15.70 15.87
CA SER A 585 -30.52 16.00 14.53
C SER A 585 -29.60 15.50 13.41
N LYS A 586 -28.37 15.07 13.76
CA LYS A 586 -27.26 14.70 12.85
C LYS A 586 -27.18 15.63 11.64
N GLY A 587 -26.92 16.91 11.89
CA GLY A 587 -26.82 17.94 10.85
C GLY A 587 -28.12 18.33 10.15
N LYS A 588 -29.28 17.76 10.51
CA LYS A 588 -30.60 18.21 10.03
C LYS A 588 -31.13 19.40 10.82
N SER A 589 -30.55 19.73 11.97
CA SER A 589 -30.93 20.93 12.72
C SER A 589 -30.65 22.12 11.80
N PRO A 590 -31.68 22.93 11.48
CA PRO A 590 -31.50 24.10 10.65
C PRO A 590 -30.43 25.05 11.18
N SER A 591 -30.10 25.02 12.49
CA SER A 591 -29.09 25.89 13.09
C SER A 591 -27.65 25.46 12.82
N ILE A 592 -27.35 24.16 12.91
CA ILE A 592 -26.00 23.64 12.68
C ILE A 592 -25.68 23.64 11.19
N ARG A 593 -26.67 23.35 10.34
CA ARG A 593 -26.54 23.54 8.90
C ARG A 593 -26.28 25.01 8.55
N PHE A 594 -27.00 25.94 9.18
CA PHE A 594 -26.76 27.37 8.99
C PHE A 594 -25.34 27.79 9.44
N LEU A 595 -24.84 27.24 10.55
CA LEU A 595 -23.47 27.48 10.99
C LEU A 595 -22.45 26.94 9.98
N ALA A 596 -22.61 25.69 9.53
CA ALA A 596 -21.74 25.11 8.52
C ALA A 596 -21.79 25.90 7.20
N ASP A 597 -22.97 26.32 6.76
CA ASP A 597 -23.15 27.15 5.57
C ASP A 597 -22.45 28.50 5.72
N LEU A 598 -22.52 29.14 6.90
CA LEU A 598 -21.77 30.37 7.19
C LEU A 598 -20.25 30.13 7.16
N ILE A 599 -19.76 29.03 7.77
CA ILE A 599 -18.33 28.69 7.75
C ILE A 599 -17.84 28.48 6.32
N LEU A 600 -18.57 27.69 5.54
CA LEU A 600 -18.25 27.43 4.15
C LEU A 600 -18.32 28.71 3.32
N GLU A 601 -19.36 29.54 3.46
CA GLU A 601 -19.48 30.83 2.77
C GLU A 601 -18.31 31.76 3.09
N ARG A 602 -17.87 31.78 4.36
CA ARG A 602 -16.73 32.57 4.81
C ARG A 602 -15.43 32.06 4.23
N LEU A 603 -15.11 30.77 4.37
CA LEU A 603 -13.91 30.14 3.79
C LEU A 603 -13.83 30.39 2.27
N HIS A 604 -14.96 30.38 1.57
CA HIS A 604 -15.00 30.70 0.14
C HIS A 604 -14.66 32.17 -0.17
N ARG A 605 -14.99 33.11 0.72
CA ARG A 605 -14.81 34.56 0.52
C ARG A 605 -13.45 35.07 0.97
N THR A 606 -12.91 34.57 2.09
CA THR A 606 -11.75 35.19 2.74
C THR A 606 -10.43 34.93 2.03
N GLU A 607 -10.17 33.72 1.53
CA GLU A 607 -8.92 33.43 0.79
C GLU A 607 -9.14 32.39 -0.32
N ALA A 608 -8.41 32.54 -1.43
CA ALA A 608 -8.46 31.58 -2.54
C ALA A 608 -8.01 30.16 -2.13
N ASP A 609 -7.28 30.05 -1.01
CA ASP A 609 -6.59 28.85 -0.59
C ASP A 609 -7.45 27.85 0.21
N PHE A 610 -8.60 28.26 0.77
CA PHE A 610 -9.45 27.39 1.60
C PHE A 610 -10.57 26.65 0.85
N ARG A 611 -10.58 26.69 -0.48
CA ARG A 611 -11.80 26.41 -1.27
C ARG A 611 -12.18 24.93 -1.43
N VAL A 612 -11.37 23.96 -0.98
CA VAL A 612 -11.60 22.52 -1.26
C VAL A 612 -10.95 21.64 -0.19
N GLY A 613 -11.75 20.92 0.59
CA GLY A 613 -11.26 19.92 1.53
C GLY A 613 -12.07 19.84 2.82
N ILE A 614 -11.61 18.99 3.74
CA ILE A 614 -12.22 18.81 5.05
C ILE A 614 -12.07 20.09 5.87
N VAL A 615 -13.15 20.51 6.53
CA VAL A 615 -13.15 21.57 7.54
C VAL A 615 -13.40 20.92 8.88
N LEU A 616 -12.42 21.02 9.77
CA LEU A 616 -12.56 20.54 11.13
C LEU A 616 -13.00 21.72 12.01
N LEU A 617 -14.13 21.59 12.69
CA LEU A 617 -14.54 22.46 13.78
C LEU A 617 -14.09 21.82 15.10
N ASP A 618 -12.96 22.27 15.62
CA ASP A 618 -12.44 21.83 16.91
C ASP A 618 -12.98 22.70 18.04
N TYR A 619 -14.01 22.21 18.68
CA TYR A 619 -14.63 22.84 19.83
C TYR A 619 -14.01 22.28 21.12
N LEU A 620 -13.62 23.15 22.04
CA LEU A 620 -13.16 22.74 23.35
C LEU A 620 -13.94 23.56 24.38
N LEU A 621 -14.91 22.92 25.01
CA LEU A 621 -15.64 23.55 26.11
C LEU A 621 -14.67 24.12 27.17
N PRO A 622 -14.85 25.37 27.63
CA PRO A 622 -14.04 25.90 28.72
C PRO A 622 -14.18 25.02 29.97
N GLN A 623 -13.11 24.93 30.77
CA GLN A 623 -13.08 24.11 32.00
C GLN A 623 -14.24 24.47 32.93
N GLU A 624 -14.64 25.74 32.99
CA GLU A 624 -15.76 26.19 33.81
C GLU A 624 -17.09 25.53 33.40
N VAL A 625 -17.26 25.21 32.12
CA VAL A 625 -18.47 24.51 31.63
C VAL A 625 -18.44 23.05 32.02
N PHE A 626 -17.27 22.40 31.96
CA PHE A 626 -17.09 21.05 32.49
C PHE A 626 -17.36 21.00 33.99
N ASP A 627 -16.81 21.93 34.78
CA ASP A 627 -17.01 22.00 36.22
C ASP A 627 -18.50 22.17 36.57
N ILE A 628 -19.24 23.00 35.81
CA ILE A 628 -20.69 23.16 35.99
C ILE A 628 -21.42 21.87 35.61
N ARG A 629 -21.06 21.24 34.50
CA ARG A 629 -21.66 19.98 34.01
C ARG A 629 -21.54 18.88 35.06
N ASP A 630 -20.34 18.73 35.64
CA ASP A 630 -20.05 17.76 36.69
C ASP A 630 -20.85 18.09 37.97
N THR A 631 -20.95 19.38 38.32
CA THR A 631 -21.74 19.85 39.47
C THR A 631 -23.23 19.51 39.34
N ILE A 632 -23.79 19.56 38.13
CA ILE A 632 -25.22 19.31 37.87
C ILE A 632 -25.53 17.84 37.53
N GLY A 633 -24.52 16.97 37.44
CA GLY A 633 -24.69 15.55 37.13
C GLY A 633 -25.13 15.27 35.69
N PHE A 634 -24.86 16.20 34.76
CA PHE A 634 -25.00 15.91 33.32
C PHE A 634 -23.84 14.96 32.94
N GLY A 635 -24.14 13.78 32.40
CA GLY A 635 -23.12 12.77 32.07
C GLY A 635 -22.07 13.27 31.07
N ASP A 636 -21.06 12.43 30.80
CA ASP A 636 -20.01 12.66 29.81
C ASP A 636 -20.57 12.74 28.37
N ALA A 637 -21.25 13.84 28.06
CA ALA A 637 -21.62 14.20 26.72
C ALA A 637 -20.39 14.87 26.07
N THR A 638 -19.44 14.07 25.62
CA THR A 638 -18.43 14.52 24.66
C THR A 638 -19.01 14.33 23.26
N LEU A 639 -18.92 15.37 22.43
CA LEU A 639 -19.62 15.43 21.16
C LEU A 639 -18.61 15.35 20.03
N SER A 640 -18.69 14.33 19.19
CA SER A 640 -18.01 14.42 17.90
C SER A 640 -18.89 13.90 16.79
N VAL A 641 -18.85 14.57 15.64
CA VAL A 641 -19.64 14.17 14.48
C VAL A 641 -18.97 14.58 13.17
N GLY A 642 -18.79 13.61 12.28
CA GLY A 642 -18.65 13.88 10.85
C GLY A 642 -20.00 14.28 10.25
N LEU A 643 -20.12 15.52 9.81
CA LEU A 643 -21.27 16.05 9.08
C LEU A 643 -21.07 15.92 7.55
N ASN A 644 -22.18 16.03 6.83
CA ASN A 644 -22.18 16.16 5.37
C ASN A 644 -21.26 17.32 4.91
N ALA A 645 -20.72 17.20 3.69
CA ALA A 645 -19.85 18.19 3.05
C ALA A 645 -18.45 18.35 3.68
N LEU A 646 -17.84 17.24 4.12
CA LEU A 646 -16.47 17.22 4.65
C LEU A 646 -16.29 18.12 5.88
N PHE A 647 -17.28 18.15 6.75
CA PHE A 647 -17.21 18.92 7.99
C PHE A 647 -17.14 17.95 9.16
N ALA A 648 -16.14 18.09 10.02
CA ALA A 648 -15.99 17.25 11.20
C ALA A 648 -16.02 18.14 12.44
N LEU A 649 -16.84 17.81 13.43
CA LEU A 649 -16.91 18.53 14.70
C LEU A 649 -16.27 17.66 15.78
N THR A 650 -15.32 18.21 16.53
CA THR A 650 -14.66 17.53 17.64
C THR A 650 -14.87 18.34 18.92
N ASP A 651 -15.51 17.77 19.93
CA ASP A 651 -15.76 18.39 21.26
C ASP A 651 -15.49 17.39 22.39
N GLN A 652 -14.31 16.76 22.34
CA GLN A 652 -13.93 15.81 23.37
C GLN A 652 -12.70 16.29 24.14
N VAL A 653 -12.88 16.39 25.46
CA VAL A 653 -11.81 16.15 26.43
C VAL A 653 -11.78 14.64 26.65
N VAL A 654 -11.15 13.91 25.73
CA VAL A 654 -10.88 12.49 25.99
C VAL A 654 -9.67 12.43 26.90
N LYS A 655 -9.67 11.49 27.84
CA LYS A 655 -8.47 11.11 28.61
C LYS A 655 -7.34 10.50 27.75
N GLY A 656 -7.47 10.51 26.40
CA GLY A 656 -6.51 9.98 25.44
C GLY A 656 -5.92 11.07 24.53
N SER A 657 -5.12 10.67 23.53
CA SER A 657 -4.42 11.62 22.67
C SER A 657 -5.37 12.36 21.71
N PRO A 658 -5.29 13.69 21.53
CA PRO A 658 -6.17 14.44 20.64
C PRO A 658 -6.18 14.00 19.17
N TYR A 659 -5.05 13.45 18.66
CA TYR A 659 -4.99 12.97 17.26
C TYR A 659 -5.98 11.82 17.01
N HIS A 660 -6.25 11.00 18.03
CA HIS A 660 -7.24 9.92 18.00
C HIS A 660 -8.58 10.44 17.47
N ILE A 661 -9.11 11.47 18.12
CA ILE A 661 -10.42 12.02 17.82
C ILE A 661 -10.43 12.69 16.46
N PHE A 662 -9.38 13.39 16.09
CA PHE A 662 -9.35 14.04 14.79
C PHE A 662 -9.35 13.02 13.66
N ALA A 663 -8.50 11.99 13.75
CA ALA A 663 -8.49 10.91 12.77
C ALA A 663 -9.80 10.11 12.79
N HIS A 664 -10.44 9.93 13.95
CA HIS A 664 -11.75 9.32 14.07
C HIS A 664 -12.83 10.10 13.30
N GLU A 665 -12.93 11.42 13.53
CA GLU A 665 -13.96 12.25 12.88
C GLU A 665 -13.71 12.48 11.39
N ILE A 666 -12.45 12.64 11.00
CA ILE A 666 -12.06 12.62 9.60
C ILE A 666 -12.42 11.23 9.01
N GLY A 667 -12.36 10.16 9.80
CA GLY A 667 -12.77 8.81 9.42
C GLY A 667 -14.23 8.73 9.00
N HIS A 668 -15.12 9.45 9.71
CA HIS A 668 -16.52 9.57 9.32
C HIS A 668 -16.73 10.29 7.99
N CYS A 669 -15.85 11.23 7.62
CA CYS A 669 -15.85 11.83 6.28
C CYS A 669 -15.52 10.81 5.17
N PHE A 670 -14.96 9.66 5.53
CA PHE A 670 -14.76 8.48 4.67
C PHE A 670 -15.72 7.32 4.96
N TRP A 671 -16.87 7.62 5.59
CA TRP A 671 -17.93 6.66 5.92
C TRP A 671 -17.44 5.49 6.79
N LEU A 672 -16.41 5.70 7.60
CA LEU A 672 -16.08 4.73 8.65
C LEU A 672 -17.16 4.79 9.72
N CYS A 673 -17.66 3.63 10.13
CA CYS A 673 -18.63 3.52 11.20
C CYS A 673 -17.92 3.48 12.56
N HIS A 674 -18.66 3.70 13.64
CA HIS A 674 -18.15 3.44 14.97
C HIS A 674 -17.91 1.95 15.21
N HIS A 675 -16.87 1.65 15.98
CA HIS A 675 -16.56 0.33 16.50
C HIS A 675 -16.93 0.22 17.98
N GLU A 676 -16.04 -0.26 18.84
CA GLU A 676 -16.34 -0.57 20.24
C GLU A 676 -16.50 0.69 21.09
N ASN A 677 -17.27 0.57 22.17
CA ASN A 677 -17.54 1.62 23.15
C ASN A 677 -18.27 2.88 22.61
N ALA A 678 -18.85 2.82 21.42
CA ALA A 678 -19.75 3.83 20.87
C ALA A 678 -21.24 3.40 20.93
N GLY A 679 -22.17 4.36 20.85
CA GLY A 679 -23.62 4.11 20.91
C GLY A 679 -24.20 3.42 19.66
N ASP A 680 -23.66 3.72 18.47
CA ASP A 680 -24.13 3.27 17.15
C ASP A 680 -23.05 2.47 16.40
N LYS A 681 -22.55 1.43 17.06
CA LYS A 681 -21.52 0.54 16.51
C LYS A 681 -22.03 -0.28 15.31
N ASN A 682 -21.18 -0.47 14.30
CA ASN A 682 -21.40 -1.44 13.22
C ASN A 682 -20.23 -2.43 13.15
N PRO A 683 -20.26 -3.53 13.94
CA PRO A 683 -19.14 -4.48 14.01
C PRO A 683 -18.76 -5.15 12.68
N LYS A 684 -19.65 -5.16 11.68
CA LYS A 684 -19.36 -5.78 10.37
C LYS A 684 -18.30 -5.03 9.58
N ASP A 685 -18.17 -3.73 9.82
CA ASP A 685 -17.26 -2.82 9.12
C ASP A 685 -15.84 -2.83 9.71
N HIS A 686 -15.65 -3.50 10.83
CA HIS A 686 -14.39 -3.56 11.54
C HIS A 686 -13.85 -4.99 11.59
N ASP A 687 -12.55 -5.10 11.79
CA ASP A 687 -11.93 -6.37 12.16
C ASP A 687 -12.36 -6.69 13.61
N PRO A 688 -13.17 -7.73 13.84
CA PRO A 688 -13.69 -8.03 15.17
C PRO A 688 -12.62 -8.48 16.17
N LEU A 689 -11.39 -8.72 15.70
CA LEU A 689 -10.24 -9.10 16.52
C LEU A 689 -9.28 -7.93 16.76
N ASP A 690 -9.61 -6.72 16.29
CA ASP A 690 -8.82 -5.51 16.47
C ASP A 690 -9.58 -4.47 17.32
N HIS A 691 -9.46 -4.66 18.63
CA HIS A 691 -10.09 -3.82 19.65
C HIS A 691 -9.39 -2.45 19.83
N GLY A 692 -8.25 -2.24 19.15
CA GLY A 692 -7.48 -0.98 19.12
C GLY A 692 -7.86 -0.05 17.97
N CYS A 693 -8.91 -0.39 17.21
CA CYS A 693 -9.38 0.42 16.09
C CYS A 693 -9.64 1.88 16.53
N ILE A 694 -9.15 2.85 15.76
CA ILE A 694 -9.33 4.30 15.93
C ILE A 694 -10.81 4.71 15.87
N MET A 695 -11.67 3.86 15.31
CA MET A 695 -13.11 4.08 15.31
C MET A 695 -13.80 3.62 16.61
N SER A 696 -13.05 3.14 17.60
CA SER A 696 -13.51 2.85 18.96
C SER A 696 -13.27 4.03 19.89
N TYR A 697 -14.00 4.10 21.01
CA TYR A 697 -13.68 5.03 22.09
C TYR A 697 -12.94 4.34 23.24
N PRO A 698 -11.96 4.99 23.89
CA PRO A 698 -11.41 4.48 25.13
C PRO A 698 -12.48 4.51 26.23
N LYS A 699 -12.46 3.54 27.14
CA LYS A 699 -13.46 3.40 28.20
C LYS A 699 -12.82 2.97 29.51
N ASP A 700 -13.12 3.72 30.58
CA ASP A 700 -12.77 3.31 31.94
C ASP A 700 -13.46 1.98 32.27
N GLY A 701 -12.68 0.95 32.60
CA GLY A 701 -13.19 -0.41 32.79
C GLY A 701 -13.59 -1.12 31.48
N GLY A 702 -13.01 -0.72 30.34
CA GLY A 702 -13.14 -1.43 29.07
C GLY A 702 -12.82 -2.92 29.20
N LYS A 703 -13.41 -3.75 28.33
CA LYS A 703 -13.24 -5.21 28.34
C LYS A 703 -11.77 -5.60 28.22
N TYR A 704 -11.01 -4.82 27.46
CA TYR A 704 -9.59 -5.05 27.21
C TYR A 704 -8.73 -3.98 27.86
N ALA A 705 -7.57 -4.38 28.41
CA ALA A 705 -6.67 -3.46 29.10
C ALA A 705 -6.26 -2.27 28.22
N HIS A 706 -5.95 -2.53 26.95
CA HIS A 706 -5.57 -1.50 25.97
C HIS A 706 -6.72 -0.57 25.56
N GLN A 707 -7.96 -0.78 26.02
CA GLN A 707 -9.07 0.17 25.80
C GLN A 707 -9.14 1.23 26.89
N ARG A 708 -8.33 1.12 27.94
CA ARG A 708 -8.28 2.14 28.97
C ARG A 708 -7.63 3.40 28.41
N PRO A 709 -8.11 4.60 28.77
CA PRO A 709 -7.61 5.83 28.16
C PRO A 709 -6.09 6.05 28.23
N ASP A 710 -5.44 5.57 29.31
CA ASP A 710 -4.01 5.69 29.56
C ASP A 710 -3.14 4.72 28.75
N SER A 711 -3.74 3.69 28.14
CA SER A 711 -3.05 2.64 27.39
C SER A 711 -3.63 2.41 25.99
N PHE A 712 -4.57 3.26 25.56
CA PHE A 712 -5.18 3.18 24.25
C PHE A 712 -4.24 3.70 23.16
N LEU A 713 -3.90 2.80 22.24
CA LEU A 713 -3.04 3.05 21.08
C LEU A 713 -3.87 2.97 19.79
N PRO A 714 -4.59 4.04 19.42
CA PRO A 714 -5.53 4.00 18.32
C PRO A 714 -4.82 3.92 16.97
N HIS A 715 -5.40 3.12 16.07
CA HIS A 715 -4.95 2.92 14.69
C HIS A 715 -6.10 2.41 13.82
N PHE A 716 -6.07 2.56 12.51
CA PHE A 716 -7.10 1.95 11.66
C PHE A 716 -6.95 0.42 11.61
N CYS A 717 -8.02 -0.31 11.96
CA CYS A 717 -8.03 -1.76 11.78
C CYS A 717 -7.92 -2.17 10.30
N GLY A 718 -7.60 -3.44 10.03
CA GLY A 718 -7.39 -3.93 8.67
C GLY A 718 -8.56 -3.67 7.71
N LYS A 719 -9.81 -3.85 8.15
CA LYS A 719 -10.99 -3.50 7.33
C LYS A 719 -11.15 -1.99 7.10
N CYS A 720 -10.86 -1.16 8.09
CA CYS A 720 -10.88 0.30 7.93
C CYS A 720 -9.84 0.75 6.91
N LEU A 721 -8.63 0.19 6.94
CA LEU A 721 -7.59 0.46 5.93
C LEU A 721 -8.07 0.12 4.52
N PHE A 722 -8.70 -1.05 4.31
CA PHE A 722 -9.28 -1.40 3.00
C PHE A 722 -10.46 -0.50 2.60
N LYS A 723 -11.38 -0.17 3.52
CA LYS A 723 -12.50 0.75 3.27
C LYS A 723 -12.00 2.14 2.89
N LEU A 724 -10.91 2.63 3.52
CA LEU A 724 -10.25 3.89 3.20
C LEU A 724 -9.57 3.86 1.81
N ARG A 725 -8.92 2.74 1.47
CA ARG A 725 -8.37 2.50 0.12
C ARG A 725 -9.43 2.45 -0.97
N GLY A 726 -10.70 2.21 -0.61
CA GLY A 726 -11.85 2.13 -1.51
C GLY A 726 -12.36 0.74 -1.80
N TRP A 727 -11.90 -0.27 -1.06
CA TRP A 727 -12.35 -1.63 -1.27
C TRP A 727 -13.81 -1.80 -0.81
N ASN A 728 -14.57 -2.59 -1.56
CA ASN A 728 -15.85 -3.10 -1.13
C ASN A 728 -15.65 -4.26 -0.13
N ILE A 729 -15.53 -3.91 1.15
CA ILE A 729 -15.35 -4.86 2.26
C ILE A 729 -16.58 -5.75 2.53
N HIS A 730 -17.71 -5.48 1.86
CA HIS A 730 -18.94 -6.27 1.97
C HIS A 730 -19.12 -7.27 0.82
N SER A 731 -18.19 -7.30 -0.15
CA SER A 731 -18.23 -8.30 -1.20
C SER A 731 -18.06 -9.69 -0.61
N GLN A 732 -18.75 -10.68 -1.21
CA GLN A 732 -18.58 -12.08 -0.83
C GLN A 732 -17.10 -12.49 -0.95
N ARG A 733 -16.43 -12.01 -1.99
CA ARG A 733 -15.02 -12.30 -2.24
C ARG A 733 -14.11 -11.81 -1.12
N PHE A 734 -14.35 -10.60 -0.60
CA PHE A 734 -13.62 -10.08 0.56
C PHE A 734 -13.89 -10.93 1.80
N ALA A 735 -15.15 -11.29 2.06
CA ALA A 735 -15.51 -12.13 3.20
C ALA A 735 -14.84 -13.51 3.18
N GLU A 736 -14.79 -14.17 2.01
CA GLU A 736 -14.09 -15.45 1.81
C GLU A 736 -12.57 -15.31 2.06
N ALA A 737 -11.96 -14.23 1.57
CA ALA A 737 -10.55 -13.96 1.78
C ALA A 737 -10.22 -13.69 3.27
N VAL A 738 -11.11 -12.99 3.98
CA VAL A 738 -11.00 -12.80 5.44
C VAL A 738 -11.12 -14.13 6.16
N GLU A 739 -12.12 -14.96 5.82
CA GLU A 739 -12.30 -16.28 6.45
C GLU A 739 -11.08 -17.18 6.22
N GLN A 740 -10.49 -17.13 5.03
CA GLN A 740 -9.28 -17.88 4.72
C GLN A 740 -8.06 -17.34 5.48
N ALA A 741 -7.86 -16.02 5.53
CA ALA A 741 -6.80 -15.41 6.32
C ALA A 741 -6.94 -15.74 7.81
N ASP A 742 -8.16 -15.79 8.34
CA ASP A 742 -8.45 -16.20 9.70
C ASP A 742 -8.22 -17.72 9.92
N LYS A 743 -8.37 -18.57 8.91
CA LYS A 743 -8.00 -20.00 8.99
C LYS A 743 -6.49 -20.22 9.02
N ASP A 744 -5.75 -19.42 8.28
CA ASP A 744 -4.29 -19.48 8.17
C ASP A 744 -3.59 -18.79 9.37
N SER A 745 -4.36 -18.28 10.34
CA SER A 745 -3.86 -17.63 11.56
C SER A 745 -3.22 -18.60 12.57
N LEU A 746 -2.12 -18.16 13.21
CA LEU A 746 -1.57 -18.83 14.38
C LEU A 746 -2.59 -18.84 15.52
N LYS A 747 -3.00 -20.04 15.96
CA LYS A 747 -3.93 -20.25 17.08
C LYS A 747 -3.17 -20.33 18.41
N VAL A 748 -3.45 -19.48 19.40
CA VAL A 748 -2.79 -19.51 20.71
C VAL A 748 -3.78 -19.97 21.80
N VAL A 749 -3.84 -21.23 22.20
CA VAL A 749 -4.80 -21.64 23.25
C VAL A 749 -4.18 -21.49 24.63
N VAL A 750 -4.78 -20.72 25.54
CA VAL A 750 -4.31 -20.59 26.92
C VAL A 750 -5.31 -21.27 27.86
N TYR A 751 -4.87 -22.30 28.56
CA TYR A 751 -5.63 -22.97 29.61
C TYR A 751 -5.23 -22.41 30.97
N TYR A 752 -6.22 -22.04 31.79
CA TYR A 752 -6.01 -21.57 33.17
C TYR A 752 -7.06 -22.16 34.11
N ASP A 753 -6.73 -22.29 35.39
CA ASP A 753 -7.69 -22.74 36.40
C ASP A 753 -8.74 -21.65 36.68
N ALA A 754 -10.03 -22.01 36.56
CA ALA A 754 -11.14 -21.07 36.72
C ALA A 754 -11.30 -20.50 38.14
N ALA A 755 -10.67 -21.13 39.15
CA ALA A 755 -10.71 -20.66 40.53
C ALA A 755 -9.96 -19.33 40.76
N GLU A 756 -9.23 -18.82 39.77
CA GLU A 756 -8.26 -17.74 39.92
C GLU A 756 -8.50 -16.58 38.93
N GLN A 757 -9.66 -15.91 39.02
CA GLN A 757 -10.02 -14.76 38.16
C GLN A 757 -9.02 -13.58 38.24
N GLU A 758 -8.32 -13.40 39.36
CA GLU A 758 -7.31 -12.34 39.52
C GLU A 758 -6.04 -12.58 38.67
N LEU A 759 -5.78 -13.82 38.24
CA LEU A 759 -4.64 -14.18 37.38
C LEU A 759 -4.83 -13.82 35.91
N GLN A 760 -6.07 -13.51 35.49
CA GLN A 760 -6.34 -12.96 34.17
C GLN A 760 -5.60 -11.62 33.95
N GLY A 761 -5.19 -10.95 35.03
CA GLY A 761 -4.39 -9.73 35.01
C GLY A 761 -2.89 -9.87 35.31
N ASN A 762 -2.39 -11.05 35.74
CA ASN A 762 -1.01 -11.18 36.24
C ASN A 762 -0.09 -11.99 35.31
N VAL A 763 0.91 -11.26 34.76
CA VAL A 763 2.32 -11.59 34.43
C VAL A 763 2.65 -12.81 33.55
N GLU A 764 1.96 -13.95 33.64
CA GLU A 764 2.41 -15.22 33.02
C GLU A 764 1.66 -15.61 31.73
N ALA A 765 0.33 -15.43 31.68
CA ALA A 765 -0.44 -15.62 30.44
C ALA A 765 -0.04 -14.59 29.36
N GLY A 766 0.42 -13.42 29.80
CA GLY A 766 0.87 -12.35 28.93
C GLY A 766 2.23 -12.60 28.26
N ILE A 767 3.03 -13.60 28.64
CA ILE A 767 4.41 -13.74 28.12
C ILE A 767 4.43 -14.34 26.73
N VAL A 768 3.80 -15.51 26.59
CA VAL A 768 3.64 -16.17 25.29
C VAL A 768 2.82 -15.27 24.38
N GLU A 769 1.75 -14.66 24.92
CA GLU A 769 0.97 -13.67 24.18
C GLU A 769 1.85 -12.50 23.75
N GLN A 770 2.54 -11.77 24.63
CA GLN A 770 3.28 -10.56 24.29
C GLN A 770 4.33 -10.76 23.19
N HIS A 771 5.04 -11.90 23.20
CA HIS A 771 6.11 -12.18 22.25
C HIS A 771 5.64 -12.89 20.97
N LEU A 772 4.52 -13.63 21.02
CA LEU A 772 3.96 -14.30 19.84
C LEU A 772 2.80 -13.53 19.19
N LYS A 773 2.23 -12.53 19.87
CA LYS A 773 1.16 -11.63 19.36
C LYS A 773 1.54 -10.87 18.10
N PRO A 774 2.81 -10.44 17.89
CA PRO A 774 3.21 -9.91 16.59
C PRO A 774 2.94 -10.88 15.43
N TRP A 775 2.94 -12.18 15.72
CA TRP A 775 2.84 -13.31 14.79
C TRP A 775 1.47 -13.99 14.79
N SER A 776 0.56 -13.65 15.71
CA SER A 776 -0.79 -14.20 15.75
C SER A 776 -1.80 -13.27 15.05
N PHE A 777 -2.65 -13.86 14.21
CA PHE A 777 -3.82 -13.18 13.67
C PHE A 777 -4.88 -13.14 14.79
N GLY A 778 -4.78 -12.15 15.69
CA GLY A 778 -5.86 -11.72 16.58
C GLY A 778 -6.02 -12.52 17.88
N GLU A 779 -7.10 -12.25 18.64
CA GLU A 779 -7.51 -12.98 19.85
C GLU A 779 -8.00 -14.41 19.53
N ARG A 780 -7.16 -15.23 18.90
CA ARG A 780 -7.19 -16.65 19.19
C ARG A 780 -6.22 -16.99 20.29
N VAL A 781 -5.94 -16.06 21.20
CA VAL A 781 -5.70 -16.41 22.60
C VAL A 781 -7.00 -16.98 23.15
N LEU A 782 -7.30 -18.24 22.82
CA LEU A 782 -8.47 -18.92 23.36
C LEU A 782 -8.17 -19.19 24.83
N ILE A 783 -8.50 -18.22 25.68
CA ILE A 783 -8.33 -18.37 27.11
C ILE A 783 -9.47 -19.28 27.60
N GLN A 784 -9.24 -20.59 27.64
CA GLN A 784 -10.19 -21.55 28.14
C GLN A 784 -9.99 -21.70 29.65
N SER A 785 -10.96 -21.20 30.43
CA SER A 785 -11.01 -21.52 31.85
C SER A 785 -11.24 -23.02 31.99
N VAL A 786 -10.53 -23.69 32.90
CA VAL A 786 -10.75 -25.10 33.24
C VAL A 786 -11.62 -25.14 34.49
N ASP A 787 -12.94 -25.03 34.33
CA ASP A 787 -13.88 -25.40 35.40
C ASP A 787 -13.71 -26.87 35.82
N ARG A 788 -14.21 -27.23 37.01
CA ARG A 788 -14.10 -28.55 37.68
C ARG A 788 -14.46 -29.80 36.83
N ASP A 789 -15.07 -29.67 35.65
CA ASP A 789 -15.28 -30.80 34.72
C ASP A 789 -14.03 -31.06 33.86
N ILE A 790 -13.00 -31.58 34.52
CA ILE A 790 -11.67 -31.90 33.95
C ILE A 790 -11.80 -32.87 32.76
N SER A 791 -12.81 -33.73 32.73
CA SER A 791 -12.92 -34.85 31.77
C SER A 791 -13.10 -34.40 30.31
N LYS A 792 -14.03 -33.47 30.04
CA LYS A 792 -14.33 -32.97 28.68
C LYS A 792 -13.24 -32.05 28.17
N LYS A 793 -12.70 -31.19 29.03
CA LYS A 793 -11.62 -30.26 28.68
C LYS A 793 -10.28 -30.97 28.50
N THR A 794 -10.04 -32.09 29.17
CA THR A 794 -8.85 -32.95 28.91
C THR A 794 -8.88 -33.52 27.49
N GLN A 795 -10.04 -33.93 26.96
CA GLN A 795 -10.13 -34.41 25.58
C GLN A 795 -9.91 -33.29 24.55
N GLN A 796 -10.45 -32.09 24.82
CA GLN A 796 -10.20 -30.92 23.98
C GLN A 796 -8.73 -30.48 24.04
N TRP A 797 -8.12 -30.45 25.22
CA TRP A 797 -6.69 -30.17 25.40
C TRP A 797 -5.82 -31.20 24.67
N LYS A 798 -6.13 -32.50 24.75
CA LYS A 798 -5.42 -33.55 24.00
C LYS A 798 -5.49 -33.33 22.49
N LYS A 799 -6.66 -32.91 21.99
CA LYS A 799 -6.86 -32.56 20.57
C LYS A 799 -6.10 -31.29 20.20
N ASP A 800 -6.17 -30.25 21.01
CA ASP A 800 -5.43 -29.02 20.73
C ASP A 800 -3.92 -29.29 20.76
N LEU A 801 -3.42 -30.13 21.69
CA LEU A 801 -2.01 -30.53 21.79
C LEU A 801 -1.53 -31.27 20.54
N SER A 802 -2.39 -32.05 19.87
CA SER A 802 -2.05 -32.71 18.60
C SER A 802 -1.88 -31.76 17.43
N ASP A 803 -2.56 -30.63 17.52
CA ASP A 803 -2.68 -29.68 16.42
C ASP A 803 -1.79 -28.44 16.64
N CYS A 804 -0.96 -28.44 17.69
CA CYS A 804 -0.06 -27.33 18.03
C CYS A 804 1.41 -27.60 17.67
N ASP A 805 2.15 -26.52 17.44
CA ASP A 805 3.59 -26.55 17.20
C ASP A 805 4.37 -26.25 18.49
N VAL A 806 3.79 -25.47 19.40
CA VAL A 806 4.42 -25.11 20.68
C VAL A 806 3.47 -25.44 21.84
N TYR A 807 3.98 -26.09 22.87
CA TYR A 807 3.30 -26.30 24.14
C TYR A 807 4.14 -25.72 25.27
N HIS A 808 3.64 -24.70 25.97
CA HIS A 808 4.27 -24.09 27.14
C HIS A 808 3.47 -24.45 28.40
N HIS A 809 4.04 -25.29 29.25
CA HIS A 809 3.47 -25.65 30.53
C HIS A 809 4.07 -24.81 31.65
N VAL A 810 3.25 -24.12 32.43
CA VAL A 810 3.62 -23.33 33.60
C VAL A 810 2.85 -23.86 34.82
N SER A 811 3.56 -24.43 35.79
CA SER A 811 2.93 -24.92 37.02
C SER A 811 3.86 -24.93 38.23
N HIS A 812 3.28 -24.67 39.40
CA HIS A 812 3.96 -24.76 40.70
C HIS A 812 4.01 -26.19 41.28
N GLY A 813 3.16 -27.10 40.79
CA GLY A 813 3.03 -28.49 41.27
C GLY A 813 3.94 -29.49 40.55
N ASN A 814 4.07 -30.70 41.10
CA ASN A 814 4.79 -31.79 40.42
C ASN A 814 3.88 -32.45 39.37
N ILE A 815 4.50 -33.08 38.38
CA ILE A 815 3.83 -34.06 37.53
C ILE A 815 3.78 -35.40 38.27
N TYR A 816 2.60 -35.95 38.56
CA TYR A 816 2.43 -37.20 39.34
C TYR A 816 2.39 -38.46 38.46
N HIS A 817 3.04 -39.56 38.88
CA HIS A 817 2.97 -40.86 38.21
C HIS A 817 2.04 -41.85 38.94
N GLU A 818 0.84 -42.05 38.41
CA GLU A 818 -0.23 -42.84 39.03
C GLU A 818 0.14 -44.31 39.32
N GLY A 819 0.85 -44.98 38.39
CA GLY A 819 1.24 -46.39 38.54
C GLY A 819 2.33 -46.66 39.59
N LEU A 820 2.96 -45.61 40.13
CA LEU A 820 3.99 -45.76 41.15
C LEU A 820 3.43 -45.50 42.56
N LYS A 821 2.23 -44.91 42.69
CA LYS A 821 1.64 -44.47 43.98
C LYS A 821 2.58 -43.66 44.88
N VAL A 822 3.64 -43.07 44.33
CA VAL A 822 4.56 -42.19 45.05
C VAL A 822 4.68 -40.86 44.32
N ARG A 823 4.79 -39.76 45.07
CA ARG A 823 5.24 -38.48 44.52
C ARG A 823 6.55 -38.74 43.78
N VAL A 824 6.75 -38.18 42.59
CA VAL A 824 7.99 -38.37 41.81
C VAL A 824 9.24 -37.96 42.61
N TYR A 825 9.06 -37.22 43.71
CA TYR A 825 10.07 -36.94 44.74
C TYR A 825 10.60 -38.14 45.53
N THR A 826 10.13 -39.36 45.28
CA THR A 826 10.44 -40.56 46.09
C THR A 826 10.79 -41.80 45.27
N LEU A 827 11.31 -41.63 44.05
CA LEU A 827 12.13 -42.69 43.45
C LEU A 827 13.46 -42.73 44.20
N GLU A 828 13.68 -43.77 45.01
CA GLU A 828 14.87 -44.03 45.82
C GLU A 828 16.12 -44.36 44.98
N LEU A 829 16.56 -43.43 44.14
CA LEU A 829 17.91 -43.40 43.60
C LEU A 829 18.45 -41.99 43.84
N PHE A 830 19.24 -41.88 44.91
CA PHE A 830 19.90 -40.67 45.40
C PHE A 830 18.95 -39.55 45.86
N THR A 831 18.73 -39.50 47.18
CA THR A 831 18.32 -38.27 47.87
C THR A 831 19.52 -37.32 47.91
N PRO A 832 19.53 -36.15 47.24
CA PRO A 832 20.36 -35.06 47.70
C PRO A 832 19.75 -34.61 49.03
N LYS A 833 20.52 -34.67 50.12
CA LYS A 833 20.18 -33.96 51.34
C LYS A 833 20.23 -32.47 51.01
N TYR A 834 19.10 -31.90 50.62
CA TYR A 834 18.92 -30.46 50.76
C TYR A 834 18.89 -30.17 52.26
N PRO A 835 19.62 -29.16 52.77
CA PRO A 835 19.39 -28.72 54.14
C PRO A 835 17.97 -28.15 54.19
N LEU A 836 17.04 -28.90 54.79
CA LEU A 836 15.79 -28.34 55.32
C LEU A 836 16.16 -27.59 56.61
N GLY A 837 16.77 -26.43 56.43
CA GLY A 837 17.31 -25.60 57.50
C GLY A 837 16.59 -24.27 57.61
N VAL A 838 15.26 -24.24 57.66
CA VAL A 838 14.52 -23.17 58.37
C VAL A 838 13.20 -23.75 58.89
N GLY A 839 13.27 -24.45 60.01
CA GLY A 839 12.13 -24.94 60.79
C GLY A 839 11.69 -23.97 61.88
N ASP A 840 11.93 -22.66 61.72
CA ASP A 840 11.52 -21.66 62.69
C ASP A 840 10.82 -20.47 61.99
N PRO A 841 9.49 -20.35 62.10
CA PRO A 841 8.71 -19.22 61.59
C PRO A 841 9.12 -17.86 62.19
N SER A 842 9.87 -17.83 63.29
CA SER A 842 10.29 -16.57 63.93
C SER A 842 11.42 -15.84 63.18
N ASN A 843 12.20 -16.55 62.35
CA ASN A 843 13.27 -15.97 61.53
C ASN A 843 12.79 -15.36 60.20
N VAL A 844 11.48 -15.37 59.92
CA VAL A 844 10.89 -14.74 58.72
C VAL A 844 10.46 -13.28 58.99
N SER A 845 10.74 -12.74 60.18
CA SER A 845 10.39 -11.35 60.54
C SER A 845 11.38 -10.28 60.05
N GLY A 846 12.37 -10.65 59.22
CA GLY A 846 13.41 -9.72 58.75
C GLY A 846 13.71 -9.72 57.26
N MET A 847 13.01 -10.50 56.42
CA MET A 847 13.12 -10.38 54.97
C MET A 847 12.02 -9.44 54.48
N GLU A 848 12.31 -8.14 54.54
CA GLU A 848 11.61 -7.15 53.71
C GLU A 848 11.71 -7.59 52.24
N TYR A 849 10.57 -7.58 51.58
CA TYR A 849 10.43 -7.78 50.14
C TYR A 849 11.20 -6.68 49.39
N ASP A 850 12.47 -6.94 49.07
CA ASP A 850 13.27 -6.17 48.11
C ASP A 850 13.23 -6.82 46.72
N LEU A 851 12.04 -7.30 46.32
CA LEU A 851 11.76 -7.62 44.92
C LEU A 851 11.03 -6.43 44.31
N TYR A 852 11.76 -5.69 43.46
CA TYR A 852 11.39 -4.48 42.72
C TYR A 852 11.49 -3.16 43.50
N SER A 853 12.71 -2.60 43.51
CA SER A 853 12.83 -1.14 43.49
C SER A 853 12.03 -0.62 42.29
N SER A 854 11.20 0.38 42.54
CA SER A 854 10.35 1.10 41.59
C SER A 854 11.14 1.91 40.55
N ASP A 855 12.16 1.33 39.94
CA ASP A 855 12.94 1.96 38.92
C ASP A 855 12.22 1.89 37.57
N ARG A 856 11.34 2.87 37.35
CA ARG A 856 10.63 3.10 36.08
C ARG A 856 11.57 3.56 34.94
N SER A 857 12.89 3.59 35.14
CA SER A 857 13.85 4.05 34.13
C SER A 857 14.36 2.96 33.16
N LEU A 858 14.04 1.68 33.36
CA LEU A 858 14.45 0.58 32.48
C LEU A 858 13.44 0.22 31.37
N GLY A 859 12.86 1.23 30.73
CA GLY A 859 12.32 1.16 29.36
C GLY A 859 12.60 2.49 28.67
N PRO A 860 12.96 2.58 27.36
CA PRO A 860 12.52 1.75 26.23
C PRO A 860 13.62 1.38 25.19
N GLU A 861 14.92 1.39 25.52
CA GLU A 861 15.99 1.23 24.50
C GLU A 861 16.08 -0.17 23.89
N TRP A 862 15.83 -1.24 24.65
CA TRP A 862 15.95 -2.62 24.16
C TRP A 862 14.85 -3.04 23.17
N TYR A 863 13.77 -2.25 23.04
CA TYR A 863 12.61 -2.56 22.21
C TYR A 863 12.80 -2.09 20.73
N ARG A 864 13.73 -1.17 20.45
CA ARG A 864 13.91 -0.60 19.09
C ARG A 864 14.50 -1.57 18.06
N ASP A 865 15.31 -2.54 18.48
CA ASP A 865 16.05 -3.42 17.55
C ASP A 865 15.23 -4.59 16.97
N VAL A 866 13.99 -4.81 17.44
CA VAL A 866 13.22 -6.03 17.10
C VAL A 866 12.33 -5.87 15.86
N SER A 867 12.07 -4.65 15.39
CA SER A 867 10.98 -4.37 14.43
C SER A 867 11.33 -4.38 12.93
N GLY A 868 12.56 -4.76 12.55
CA GLY A 868 13.12 -4.46 11.23
C GLY A 868 13.35 -5.61 10.22
N SER A 869 13.07 -6.89 10.50
CA SER A 869 13.45 -7.98 9.58
C SER A 869 12.40 -8.30 8.50
N LEU A 870 12.90 -8.54 7.29
CA LEU A 870 12.17 -8.80 6.04
C LEU A 870 11.52 -10.19 6.04
N LEU A 871 10.19 -10.25 5.98
CA LEU A 871 9.42 -11.50 5.89
C LEU A 871 9.66 -12.21 4.54
N ARG A 872 10.40 -13.32 4.55
CA ARG A 872 10.40 -14.36 3.49
C ARG A 872 9.36 -15.44 3.81
N PRO A 873 9.06 -16.41 2.91
CA PRO A 873 8.06 -17.46 3.19
C PRO A 873 8.51 -18.29 4.40
N MET A 874 7.80 -18.12 5.51
CA MET A 874 8.18 -18.69 6.82
C MET A 874 7.64 -20.10 6.99
N GLU A 875 8.34 -20.91 7.78
CA GLU A 875 7.77 -22.09 8.42
C GLU A 875 6.78 -21.62 9.50
N GLN A 876 5.54 -21.31 9.12
CA GLN A 876 4.53 -20.77 10.03
C GLN A 876 4.22 -21.72 11.19
N LEU A 877 4.23 -21.21 12.42
CA LEU A 877 3.57 -21.89 13.54
C LEU A 877 2.04 -21.85 13.26
N SER A 878 1.40 -23.00 13.33
CA SER A 878 -0.06 -23.19 13.25
C SER A 878 -0.75 -23.13 14.62
N GLY A 879 -0.06 -23.49 15.71
CA GLY A 879 -0.64 -23.45 17.05
C GLY A 879 0.36 -23.32 18.19
N VAL A 880 0.04 -22.52 19.21
CA VAL A 880 0.74 -22.47 20.50
C VAL A 880 -0.28 -22.77 21.60
N ILE A 881 0.09 -23.57 22.58
CA ILE A 881 -0.73 -23.84 23.75
C ILE A 881 0.04 -23.46 24.98
N GLN A 882 -0.53 -22.63 25.84
CA GLN A 882 -0.02 -22.40 27.19
C GLN A 882 -0.96 -23.02 28.22
N TRP A 883 -0.42 -23.75 29.19
CA TRP A 883 -1.18 -24.23 30.35
C TRP A 883 -0.60 -23.57 31.59
N ALA A 884 -1.39 -22.80 32.33
CA ALA A 884 -0.99 -22.15 33.57
C ALA A 884 -1.83 -22.66 34.75
N SER A 885 -1.17 -23.11 35.82
CA SER A 885 -1.83 -23.49 37.09
C SER A 885 -1.01 -22.99 38.27
N THR A 886 -1.58 -22.08 39.05
CA THR A 886 -1.02 -21.68 40.34
C THR A 886 -1.90 -22.25 41.44
N GLY A 887 -1.30 -22.87 42.45
CA GLY A 887 -2.07 -23.47 43.53
C GLY A 887 -2.15 -22.50 44.70
N TYR A 888 -3.05 -21.51 44.66
CA TYR A 888 -3.21 -20.57 45.78
C TYR A 888 -4.53 -20.76 46.54
N LYS A 889 -4.53 -21.77 47.42
CA LYS A 889 -5.10 -21.77 48.79
C LYS A 889 -4.94 -23.19 49.35
N GLU A 890 -4.01 -23.33 50.28
CA GLU A 890 -3.77 -24.49 51.17
C GLU A 890 -3.06 -25.75 50.60
N SER A 891 -2.85 -25.87 49.29
CA SER A 891 -1.82 -26.79 48.78
C SER A 891 -1.19 -26.27 47.50
N SER A 892 -0.01 -25.65 47.60
CA SER A 892 0.83 -25.23 46.47
C SER A 892 1.38 -26.42 45.63
N SER A 893 0.80 -27.60 45.79
CA SER A 893 1.16 -28.88 45.17
C SER A 893 -0.08 -29.63 44.68
N GLY A 894 -1.05 -28.94 44.08
CA GLY A 894 -2.04 -29.60 43.23
C GLY A 894 -1.31 -30.23 42.06
N ASP A 895 -0.76 -31.43 42.24
CA ASP A 895 0.05 -32.10 41.25
C ASP A 895 -0.80 -32.37 40.00
N VAL A 896 -0.35 -31.94 38.81
CA VAL A 896 -1.00 -32.30 37.56
C VAL A 896 -0.68 -33.77 37.29
N MET A 897 -1.66 -34.65 37.45
CA MET A 897 -1.46 -36.09 37.27
C MET A 897 -1.28 -36.43 35.78
N PHE A 898 -0.05 -36.78 35.39
CA PHE A 898 0.22 -37.46 34.12
C PHE A 898 0.55 -38.93 34.44
N GLY A 899 -0.47 -39.77 34.61
CA GLY A 899 -0.27 -41.21 34.75
C GLY A 899 0.56 -41.78 33.59
N ARG A 900 1.26 -42.91 33.80
CA ARG A 900 1.93 -43.65 32.71
C ARG A 900 0.96 -43.91 31.56
N ASP A 901 -0.29 -44.18 31.91
CA ASP A 901 -1.41 -44.39 31.01
C ASP A 901 -1.73 -43.10 30.25
N ILE A 902 -1.61 -41.92 30.86
CA ILE A 902 -1.76 -40.63 30.17
C ILE A 902 -0.59 -40.39 29.23
N VAL A 903 0.67 -40.45 29.68
CA VAL A 903 1.83 -40.21 28.78
C VAL A 903 1.88 -41.23 27.63
N SER A 904 1.53 -42.49 27.89
CA SER A 904 1.41 -43.53 26.85
C SER A 904 0.13 -43.44 26.02
N SER A 905 -0.96 -42.83 26.53
CA SER A 905 -2.20 -42.55 25.81
C SER A 905 -2.33 -41.13 25.27
N LEU A 906 -1.31 -40.27 25.42
CA LEU A 906 -1.22 -38.99 24.73
C LEU A 906 -1.06 -39.33 23.25
N PRO A 907 -2.11 -39.15 22.42
CA PRO A 907 -2.09 -39.61 21.05
C PRO A 907 -1.21 -38.71 20.16
N ALA A 908 -0.72 -37.59 20.70
CA ALA A 908 0.06 -36.60 19.97
C ALA A 908 0.89 -35.69 20.88
N ALA A 909 1.86 -35.01 20.29
CA ALA A 909 2.79 -34.08 20.93
C ALA A 909 2.92 -32.80 20.08
N PRO A 910 3.31 -31.65 20.67
CA PRO A 910 3.59 -30.43 19.90
C PRO A 910 4.66 -30.71 18.84
N ARG A 911 4.54 -30.12 17.65
CA ARG A 911 5.45 -30.42 16.54
C ARG A 911 6.86 -29.89 16.77
N ARG A 912 7.02 -28.66 17.27
CA ARG A 912 8.33 -28.00 17.40
C ARG A 912 8.86 -27.98 18.83
N LEU A 913 8.09 -27.45 19.78
CA LEU A 913 8.60 -27.14 21.11
C LEU A 913 7.63 -27.58 22.21
N ALA A 914 8.16 -28.30 23.20
CA ALA A 914 7.54 -28.41 24.53
C ALA A 914 8.39 -27.64 25.56
N LEU A 915 7.93 -26.49 26.04
CA LEU A 915 8.58 -25.67 27.07
C LEU A 915 7.93 -25.95 28.43
N LEU A 916 8.65 -26.62 29.32
CA LEU A 916 8.17 -27.11 30.61
C LEU A 916 8.71 -26.24 31.76
N SER A 917 8.02 -25.13 32.05
CA SER A 917 8.26 -24.26 33.20
C SER A 917 7.59 -24.80 34.47
N CYS A 918 8.01 -25.98 34.94
CA CYS A 918 7.47 -26.60 36.16
C CYS A 918 8.55 -27.10 37.13
N CYS A 919 8.18 -27.22 38.41
CA CYS A 919 9.06 -27.73 39.47
C CYS A 919 9.42 -29.21 39.24
N LEU A 920 10.72 -29.53 39.31
CA LEU A 920 11.30 -30.85 39.62
C LEU A 920 11.09 -32.02 38.64
N VAL A 921 10.13 -31.95 37.71
CA VAL A 921 9.84 -33.07 36.78
C VAL A 921 10.17 -32.74 35.32
N GLY A 922 10.18 -31.46 34.92
CA GLY A 922 10.43 -31.06 33.54
C GLY A 922 11.78 -31.56 32.99
N TRP A 923 12.83 -31.55 33.82
CA TRP A 923 14.19 -31.92 33.41
C TRP A 923 14.44 -33.44 33.36
N ASN A 924 13.44 -34.28 33.64
CA ASN A 924 13.59 -35.72 33.51
C ASN A 924 13.81 -36.10 32.03
N PRO A 925 14.96 -36.67 31.64
CA PRO A 925 15.25 -36.99 30.25
C PRO A 925 14.23 -37.95 29.63
N ASN A 926 13.58 -38.81 30.43
CA ASN A 926 12.56 -39.72 29.93
C ASN A 926 11.27 -39.00 29.53
N LEU A 927 10.92 -37.90 30.22
CA LEU A 927 9.77 -37.07 29.84
C LEU A 927 10.07 -36.32 28.55
N ALA A 928 11.25 -35.69 28.45
CA ALA A 928 11.68 -35.04 27.23
C ALA A 928 11.74 -36.03 26.06
N LYS A 929 12.34 -37.20 26.27
CA LYS A 929 12.39 -38.28 25.30
C LYS A 929 10.99 -38.73 24.84
N ALA A 930 10.00 -38.76 25.73
CA ALA A 930 8.64 -39.11 25.37
C ALA A 930 7.99 -38.10 24.40
N PHE A 931 8.30 -36.81 24.50
CA PHE A 931 7.89 -35.79 23.52
C PHE A 931 8.66 -35.96 22.21
N LEU A 932 9.99 -36.11 22.27
CA LEU A 932 10.85 -36.26 21.10
C LEU A 932 10.52 -37.50 20.25
N ASP A 933 10.26 -38.63 20.90
CA ASP A 933 9.88 -39.90 20.25
C ASP A 933 8.51 -39.80 19.58
N ARG A 934 7.67 -38.83 19.98
CA ARG A 934 6.36 -38.52 19.37
C ARG A 934 6.41 -37.44 18.30
N GLY A 935 7.60 -36.98 17.95
CA GLY A 935 7.81 -36.04 16.84
C GLY A 935 7.98 -34.59 17.24
N THR A 936 7.98 -34.25 18.54
CA THR A 936 8.44 -32.93 18.99
C THR A 936 9.92 -32.76 18.63
N GLU A 937 10.30 -31.63 18.06
CA GLU A 937 11.71 -31.37 17.71
C GLU A 937 12.55 -31.05 18.96
N HIS A 938 12.01 -30.23 19.86
CA HIS A 938 12.72 -29.69 21.01
C HIS A 938 11.90 -29.72 22.30
N VAL A 939 12.55 -29.97 23.43
CA VAL A 939 11.96 -29.83 24.77
C VAL A 939 12.84 -28.92 25.60
N ILE A 940 12.28 -27.87 26.19
CA ILE A 940 12.99 -27.01 27.15
C ILE A 940 12.47 -27.32 28.55
N ALA A 941 13.37 -27.50 29.51
CA ALA A 941 13.02 -27.69 30.91
C ALA A 941 14.08 -27.14 31.87
N PHE A 942 13.84 -27.20 33.18
CA PHE A 942 14.68 -26.57 34.20
C PHE A 942 15.01 -27.54 35.34
N ARG A 943 16.27 -27.54 35.82
CA ARG A 943 16.75 -28.43 36.91
C ARG A 943 16.59 -27.85 38.31
N ALA A 944 16.43 -26.53 38.45
CA ALA A 944 16.35 -25.88 39.76
C ALA A 944 14.96 -26.01 40.43
N ARG A 945 14.93 -26.17 41.76
CA ARG A 945 13.72 -26.15 42.59
C ARG A 945 13.25 -24.69 42.66
N TYR A 946 12.13 -24.39 42.01
CA TYR A 946 11.69 -23.02 41.76
C TYR A 946 11.23 -22.28 43.02
N LEU A 947 11.80 -21.09 43.26
CA LEU A 947 11.02 -19.89 43.55
C LEU A 947 10.76 -19.25 42.18
N SER A 948 9.52 -18.86 41.84
CA SER A 948 9.03 -18.31 40.55
C SER A 948 9.88 -17.26 39.79
N GLY A 949 11.02 -16.82 40.33
CA GLY A 949 11.81 -15.69 39.87
C GLY A 949 12.62 -15.84 38.57
N HIS A 950 12.93 -17.04 38.05
CA HIS A 950 13.84 -17.16 36.88
C HIS A 950 13.25 -17.78 35.59
N ALA A 951 12.19 -18.61 35.62
CA ALA A 951 11.76 -19.41 34.45
C ALA A 951 10.83 -18.58 33.60
N VAL A 952 10.04 -17.77 34.30
CA VAL A 952 9.17 -16.77 33.73
C VAL A 952 10.03 -15.72 33.02
N PRO A 953 11.03 -15.08 33.66
CA PRO A 953 12.00 -14.24 32.95
C PRO A 953 12.77 -14.94 31.82
N PHE A 954 13.23 -16.18 32.03
CA PHE A 954 13.87 -16.97 30.98
C PHE A 954 12.94 -17.11 29.77
N SER A 955 11.68 -17.49 29.98
CA SER A 955 10.73 -17.70 28.89
C SER A 955 10.47 -16.40 28.10
N ARG A 956 10.46 -15.24 28.77
CA ARG A 956 10.37 -13.92 28.11
C ARG A 956 11.56 -13.68 27.19
N VAL A 957 12.77 -13.84 27.71
CA VAL A 957 13.99 -13.64 26.92
C VAL A 957 14.08 -14.66 25.79
N PHE A 958 13.72 -15.91 26.04
CA PHE A 958 13.66 -16.97 25.04
C PHE A 958 12.70 -16.64 23.91
N TYR A 959 11.42 -16.35 24.20
CA TYR A 959 10.45 -16.04 23.15
C TYR A 959 10.80 -14.74 22.42
N SER A 960 11.38 -13.76 23.11
CA SER A 960 11.90 -12.54 22.48
C SER A 960 13.04 -12.85 21.50
N ALA A 961 14.02 -13.65 21.91
CA ALA A 961 15.14 -14.05 21.06
C ALA A 961 14.66 -14.90 19.88
N TRP A 962 13.77 -15.85 20.12
CA TRP A 962 13.23 -16.72 19.08
C TRP A 962 12.36 -15.95 18.08
N SER A 963 11.60 -14.95 18.54
CA SER A 963 10.86 -14.03 17.68
C SER A 963 11.78 -13.24 16.76
N ARG A 964 12.93 -12.76 17.25
CA ARG A 964 13.94 -12.10 16.36
C ARG A 964 14.52 -13.05 15.32
N MET A 965 14.46 -14.36 15.58
CA MET A 965 14.89 -15.43 14.68
C MET A 965 13.72 -16.02 13.89
N GLU A 966 12.63 -15.26 13.77
CA GLU A 966 11.45 -15.57 12.94
C GLU A 966 10.77 -16.90 13.33
N LEU A 967 10.91 -17.31 14.59
CA LEU A 967 10.29 -18.54 15.15
C LEU A 967 10.63 -19.82 14.36
N THR A 968 11.76 -19.81 13.66
CA THR A 968 12.26 -20.94 12.87
C THR A 968 12.80 -22.05 13.77
N SER A 969 12.73 -23.30 13.32
CA SER A 969 13.31 -24.43 14.08
C SER A 969 14.82 -24.28 14.24
N SER A 970 15.51 -23.72 13.25
CA SER A 970 16.95 -23.43 13.32
C SER A 970 17.32 -22.32 14.31
N GLY A 971 16.43 -21.33 14.50
CA GLY A 971 16.62 -20.25 15.47
C GLY A 971 16.38 -20.68 16.92
N LEU A 972 15.64 -21.76 17.16
CA LEU A 972 15.22 -22.17 18.51
C LEU A 972 16.40 -22.41 19.45
N GLN A 973 17.41 -23.16 18.98
CA GLN A 973 18.59 -23.44 19.78
C GLN A 973 19.39 -22.18 20.14
N ALA A 974 19.54 -21.26 19.18
CA ALA A 974 20.25 -20.00 19.42
C ALA A 974 19.49 -19.11 20.42
N ALA A 975 18.16 -19.05 20.30
CA ALA A 975 17.30 -18.35 21.26
C ALA A 975 17.36 -18.96 22.66
N PHE A 976 17.44 -20.30 22.76
CA PHE A 976 17.64 -21.00 24.02
C PHE A 976 18.96 -20.62 24.67
N VAL A 977 20.08 -20.63 23.93
CA VAL A 977 21.40 -20.28 24.45
C VAL A 977 21.42 -18.83 24.93
N GLU A 978 20.88 -17.90 24.15
CA GLU A 978 20.83 -16.49 24.52
C GLU A 978 20.04 -16.26 25.83
N ALA A 979 18.89 -16.92 25.98
CA ALA A 979 18.11 -16.84 27.21
C ALA A 979 18.80 -17.55 28.38
N ALA A 980 19.46 -18.67 28.12
CA ALA A 980 20.10 -19.48 29.13
C ALA A 980 21.34 -18.83 29.74
N GLU A 981 22.08 -18.05 28.95
CA GLU A 981 23.21 -17.25 29.41
C GLU A 981 22.78 -16.13 30.38
N GLN A 982 21.57 -15.60 30.23
CA GLN A 982 21.01 -14.58 31.13
C GLN A 982 20.40 -15.18 32.41
N PHE A 983 19.99 -16.45 32.37
CA PHE A 983 19.41 -17.16 33.52
C PHE A 983 20.09 -18.50 33.81
N PRO A 984 21.42 -18.52 33.99
CA PRO A 984 22.17 -19.77 34.14
C PRO A 984 21.83 -20.49 35.46
N HIS A 985 21.36 -19.78 36.48
CA HIS A 985 20.90 -20.36 37.75
C HIS A 985 19.58 -21.13 37.66
N ALA A 986 18.78 -20.91 36.59
CA ALA A 986 17.59 -21.71 36.33
C ALA A 986 17.97 -23.14 35.87
N GLU A 987 19.25 -23.36 35.55
CA GLU A 987 19.78 -24.56 34.92
C GLU A 987 18.88 -25.04 33.77
N PRO A 988 18.63 -24.19 32.76
CA PRO A 988 17.79 -24.55 31.64
C PRO A 988 18.47 -25.65 30.80
N VAL A 989 17.66 -26.57 30.29
CA VAL A 989 18.07 -27.71 29.48
C VAL A 989 17.22 -27.76 28.23
N LEU A 990 17.87 -27.84 27.07
CA LEU A 990 17.26 -28.08 25.77
C LEU A 990 17.55 -29.52 25.35
N PHE A 991 16.51 -30.32 25.17
CA PHE A 991 16.59 -31.66 24.62
C PHE A 991 16.19 -31.63 23.14
N SER A 992 17.01 -32.21 22.26
CA SER A 992 16.66 -32.55 20.88
C SER A 992 16.92 -34.04 20.64
N LYS A 993 16.61 -34.58 19.45
CA LYS A 993 16.93 -35.98 19.12
C LYS A 993 18.44 -36.24 19.06
N GLU A 994 19.19 -35.22 18.67
CA GLU A 994 20.63 -35.29 18.41
C GLU A 994 21.43 -35.08 19.69
N GLN A 995 20.99 -34.17 20.57
CA GLN A 995 21.78 -33.73 21.71
C GLN A 995 20.94 -33.18 22.86
N ILE A 996 21.59 -33.03 24.01
CA ILE A 996 21.08 -32.37 25.20
C ILE A 996 22.02 -31.19 25.48
N ILE A 997 21.49 -29.97 25.47
CA ILE A 997 22.23 -28.76 25.78
C ILE A 997 21.82 -28.29 27.16
N ARG A 998 22.78 -28.24 28.08
CA ARG A 998 22.57 -27.79 29.44
C ARG A 998 23.38 -26.54 29.69
N VAL A 999 22.76 -25.52 30.26
CA VAL A 999 23.44 -24.29 30.65
C VAL A 999 23.31 -24.10 32.14
N TRP A 1000 24.40 -23.78 32.83
CA TRP A 1000 24.38 -23.62 34.27
C TRP A 1000 25.49 -22.68 34.76
N ALA A 1001 25.28 -22.05 35.92
CA ALA A 1001 26.28 -21.22 36.58
C ALA A 1001 27.19 -22.09 37.46
N THR A 1002 28.50 -21.90 37.35
CA THR A 1002 29.49 -22.66 38.14
C THR A 1002 29.45 -22.38 39.65
N LYS A 1003 28.90 -21.23 40.05
CA LYS A 1003 28.67 -20.83 41.43
C LYS A 1003 27.18 -20.49 41.62
N ARG A 1004 26.73 -20.48 42.87
CA ARG A 1004 25.33 -20.22 43.23
C ARG A 1004 25.13 -18.85 43.88
N ASP A 1005 26.11 -17.96 43.79
CA ASP A 1005 25.99 -16.66 44.44
C ASP A 1005 25.17 -15.72 43.57
N ILE A 1006 23.87 -15.70 43.85
CA ILE A 1006 22.86 -14.90 43.14
C ILE A 1006 23.20 -13.38 43.18
N THR A 1007 24.13 -12.96 44.04
CA THR A 1007 24.48 -11.55 44.24
C THR A 1007 25.59 -11.02 43.32
N HIS A 1008 26.31 -11.88 42.58
CA HIS A 1008 27.45 -11.46 41.74
C HIS A 1008 27.22 -11.69 40.23
N PRO A 1009 27.08 -10.64 39.40
CA PRO A 1009 26.73 -10.77 37.98
C PRO A 1009 27.89 -11.20 37.04
N SER A 1010 29.06 -11.57 37.56
CA SER A 1010 30.25 -11.92 36.75
C SER A 1010 30.62 -13.40 36.80
N GLU A 1011 29.64 -14.28 36.96
CA GLU A 1011 29.89 -15.72 37.10
C GLU A 1011 30.19 -16.41 35.76
N GLU A 1012 31.03 -17.45 35.81
CA GLU A 1012 31.34 -18.29 34.65
C GLU A 1012 30.14 -19.19 34.34
N VAL A 1013 29.47 -18.88 33.23
CA VAL A 1013 28.39 -19.69 32.63
C VAL A 1013 29.01 -20.85 31.87
N LYS A 1014 28.56 -22.08 32.14
CA LYS A 1014 28.97 -23.27 31.40
C LYS A 1014 27.84 -23.76 30.52
N VAL A 1015 28.18 -24.01 29.26
CA VAL A 1015 27.34 -24.71 28.28
C VAL A 1015 27.90 -26.11 28.10
N GLU A 1016 27.10 -27.11 28.42
CA GLU A 1016 27.44 -28.53 28.35
C GLU A 1016 26.62 -29.19 27.24
N LEU A 1017 27.29 -29.88 26.32
CA LEU A 1017 26.67 -30.66 25.24
C LEU A 1017 26.80 -32.14 25.57
N LEU A 1018 25.66 -32.82 25.68
CA LEU A 1018 25.57 -34.24 26.03
C LEU A 1018 24.85 -35.01 24.93
N ASP A 1019 25.17 -36.29 24.79
CA ASP A 1019 24.41 -37.23 23.94
C ASP A 1019 23.40 -38.04 24.76
N TRP A 1020 22.56 -38.82 24.08
CA TRP A 1020 21.57 -39.71 24.71
C TRP A 1020 22.16 -41.03 25.23
N SER A 1021 23.49 -41.18 25.30
CA SER A 1021 24.08 -42.42 25.80
C SER A 1021 23.78 -42.60 27.29
N PRO A 1022 23.66 -43.86 27.79
CA PRO A 1022 23.44 -44.11 29.21
C PRO A 1022 24.44 -43.42 30.12
N LYS A 1023 25.70 -43.30 29.68
CA LYS A 1023 26.78 -42.64 30.41
C LYS A 1023 26.58 -41.12 30.51
N SER A 1024 26.19 -40.47 29.41
CA SER A 1024 25.90 -39.03 29.40
C SER A 1024 24.63 -38.70 30.19
N LEU A 1025 23.61 -39.57 30.14
CA LEU A 1025 22.42 -39.45 30.97
C LEU A 1025 22.73 -39.67 32.46
N GLU A 1026 23.59 -40.63 32.79
CA GLU A 1026 24.06 -40.83 34.18
C GLU A 1026 24.83 -39.61 34.68
N ALA A 1027 25.73 -39.04 33.86
CA ALA A 1027 26.45 -37.80 34.17
C ALA A 1027 25.48 -36.61 34.34
N PHE A 1028 24.49 -36.47 33.46
CA PHE A 1028 23.45 -35.44 33.54
C PHE A 1028 22.62 -35.56 34.84
N MET A 1029 22.22 -36.78 35.19
CA MET A 1029 21.42 -37.06 36.38
C MET A 1029 22.23 -36.92 37.68
N THR A 1030 23.56 -37.07 37.61
CA THR A 1030 24.44 -36.91 38.77
C THR A 1030 24.35 -35.46 39.29
N PRO A 1031 23.95 -35.26 40.56
CA PRO A 1031 23.90 -33.93 41.15
C PRO A 1031 25.31 -33.34 41.25
N HIS A 1032 25.57 -32.14 40.72
CA HIS A 1032 26.86 -31.44 40.90
C HIS A 1032 27.05 -30.85 42.31
N PHE A 1033 26.33 -31.36 43.31
CA PHE A 1033 26.24 -30.77 44.65
C PHE A 1033 27.41 -31.16 45.57
N HIS A 1034 28.54 -31.61 45.03
CA HIS A 1034 29.63 -32.15 45.85
C HIS A 1034 30.53 -31.09 46.53
N ASP A 1035 30.38 -29.80 46.22
CA ASP A 1035 31.24 -28.73 46.76
C ASP A 1035 30.51 -27.64 47.57
N LEU A 1036 29.31 -27.90 48.10
CA LEU A 1036 28.73 -27.00 49.11
C LEU A 1036 29.20 -27.43 50.51
N PRO A 1037 29.77 -26.52 51.32
CA PRO A 1037 29.98 -26.78 52.75
C PRO A 1037 28.66 -27.17 53.39
N SER A 1038 28.69 -28.07 54.36
CA SER A 1038 27.52 -28.62 55.05
C SER A 1038 26.77 -27.63 55.97
N ASP A 1039 27.09 -26.34 55.89
CA ASP A 1039 26.59 -25.29 56.78
C ASP A 1039 25.41 -24.52 56.18
#